data_AF-A0A957UL10-F1
#
_entry.id   AF-A0A957UL10-F1
#
_cell.length_a   1.000
_cell.length_b   1.000
_cell.length_c   1.000
_cell.angle_alpha   90.00
_cell.angle_beta   90.00
_cell.angle_gamma   90.00
#
_symmetry.space_group_name_H-M   'P 1'
#
loop_
_entity.id
_entity.type
_entity.pdbx_description
1 polymer ?
#
loop_
_entity_poly.entity_id
_entity_poly.type
_entity_poly.pdbx_seq_one_letter_code
_entity_poly.pdbx_strand_id
1 'polypeptide(L)'
;VVTMTNAIAAPLTAPGVISGNVFSDFDADGVDDGASEIGVSGVVVTAYDRNGVARGTATTDASGNYTLNTTGNGPYRLAFTNLPAGDEPTMHGAGSGTSTQFVSAPASNVNFGVNHPMDYSQSNPDVVSNVYVNGDANPTSRAVVKFAYNDSGTSPTPTTLATKAQVGSTWGLAYARTTNTIYAAAFLKRHVGMGPNGLGAIYAVDANGGTPTLFADLASLGADIGTIESNSARGLGASSEPSRDASTFAQIGKVGLGDLDISADESMLYVVSMNDKTLYSLNIPAGALVSSNVIPDPGCVGGAWRPFGLKYYRDSLYVGGVCDAQSSQLKSDLQAYVYRFTPGTNTFTQVLVFPLDYPRPNGPSAGCNYPWNPWLDTLSTVCTTAARMMYPQPMLSDIEFDIDGTMILGLNDRTGHQFGYDNYGPTSSNTLYHGRGLGDILRATNNNGTFVLENNATSGSLTTAGANNNQGPGGGEFYYDDDGADQSREAAVGGLALLPGRGEVGTTFRDPVSTVEGGVAWLSNTTGRKTRTYELYPGSPAYFGKSTGVGDLELLSDPAPIEIGNRVWDDLDGDGVQDPGEPGINGLTVTMQTPTGSSTTTTSGDGNYYFSVEPFTTYTITVATPIGYQLTAANAMALDAANLNSNHAISDTIDSDALLVNSAPTILYTTGGPGQNNHGLDFGFTQPVDGQVDILNTAPTVATNPSLAVDKQLNGVNPFGVGDTINFTIRITNTGNVAITSLPLEDRFSNAFITLVSANPTPDGVNGGILTWTDLLAGDPDGLAPNEAITVDVTFTTLADTTLLPAMTNCSPAGHAPNLALVANAMTDSAPVVTDGDDEDCASVQILNPTGIQLTARSLTQTADGVLVRWTTINESDIAGFHIWRSNGVDAQRLSPQLIVAKASGQTSGTSYEWLDAGATLQRGDTYVLEIVKVDGSSERTVIDVMTGVSLYLPLLAR
;
A
#
# COMPACT_ATOMS: atom_id res chain seq x y z
N VAL A 1 -35.09 -62.48 -3.34
CA VAL A 1 -33.61 -62.47 -3.47
C VAL A 1 -33.27 -62.16 -4.91
N VAL A 2 -32.97 -60.90 -5.22
CA VAL A 2 -32.09 -60.52 -6.33
C VAL A 2 -31.23 -59.39 -5.78
N THR A 3 -29.95 -59.72 -5.66
CA THR A 3 -28.85 -58.95 -5.10
C THR A 3 -28.44 -57.81 -6.02
N MET A 4 -28.11 -56.67 -5.41
CA MET A 4 -27.29 -55.63 -6.04
C MET A 4 -25.91 -56.18 -6.41
N THR A 5 -25.41 -55.86 -7.60
CA THR A 5 -23.97 -55.72 -7.84
C THR A 5 -23.67 -54.83 -9.05
N ASN A 6 -22.75 -53.90 -8.80
CA ASN A 6 -21.81 -53.23 -9.70
C ASN A 6 -22.27 -51.98 -10.45
N ALA A 7 -22.08 -50.85 -9.74
CA ALA A 7 -21.71 -49.57 -10.32
C ALA A 7 -20.52 -49.74 -11.28
N ILE A 8 -20.69 -49.26 -12.50
CA ILE A 8 -19.62 -49.09 -13.47
C ILE A 8 -18.83 -47.86 -12.99
N ALA A 9 -17.57 -48.04 -12.59
CA ALA A 9 -16.65 -46.93 -12.42
C ALA A 9 -16.54 -46.19 -13.75
N ALA A 10 -16.87 -44.90 -13.77
CA ALA A 10 -16.56 -44.01 -14.87
C ALA A 10 -15.05 -44.11 -15.18
N PRO A 11 -14.61 -43.96 -16.44
CA PRO A 11 -13.19 -43.98 -16.74
C PRO A 11 -12.53 -42.88 -15.92
N LEU A 12 -11.45 -43.21 -15.20
CA LEU A 12 -10.53 -42.21 -14.64
C LEU A 12 -10.11 -41.32 -15.80
N THR A 13 -10.71 -40.14 -15.93
CA THR A 13 -10.23 -39.10 -16.83
C THR A 13 -8.79 -38.84 -16.45
N ALA A 14 -7.88 -38.94 -17.42
CA ALA A 14 -6.47 -38.65 -17.19
C ALA A 14 -6.34 -37.28 -16.51
N PRO A 15 -5.44 -37.12 -15.52
CA PRO A 15 -5.25 -35.83 -14.87
C PRO A 15 -4.87 -34.78 -15.91
N GLY A 16 -5.55 -33.62 -15.85
CA GLY A 16 -5.14 -32.45 -16.61
C GLY A 16 -3.87 -31.89 -15.96
N VAL A 17 -2.84 -31.61 -16.75
CA VAL A 17 -1.59 -31.03 -16.22
C VAL A 17 -1.58 -29.54 -16.50
N ILE A 18 -1.38 -28.73 -15.46
CA ILE A 18 -1.17 -27.28 -15.56
C ILE A 18 0.24 -26.98 -15.09
N SER A 19 0.99 -26.17 -15.84
CA SER A 19 2.35 -25.79 -15.49
C SER A 19 2.68 -24.36 -15.90
N GLY A 20 3.59 -23.73 -15.16
CA GLY A 20 4.10 -22.41 -15.45
C GLY A 20 5.25 -22.06 -14.53
N ASN A 21 5.59 -20.77 -14.52
CA ASN A 21 6.65 -20.19 -13.72
C ASN A 21 6.13 -18.97 -12.93
N VAL A 22 6.64 -18.77 -11.72
CA VAL A 22 6.51 -17.52 -10.99
C VAL A 22 7.88 -16.87 -10.93
N PHE A 23 8.00 -15.61 -11.35
CA PHE A 23 9.28 -14.91 -11.53
C PHE A 23 9.26 -13.51 -10.91
N SER A 24 10.44 -13.02 -10.52
CA SER A 24 10.65 -11.63 -10.08
C SER A 24 10.85 -10.74 -11.30
N ASP A 25 9.88 -9.86 -11.53
CA ASP A 25 9.85 -8.88 -12.60
C ASP A 25 10.47 -7.56 -12.10
N PHE A 26 11.73 -7.33 -12.48
CA PHE A 26 12.54 -6.22 -11.95
C PHE A 26 12.34 -4.91 -12.71
N ASP A 27 11.77 -4.93 -13.90
CA ASP A 27 11.46 -3.72 -14.68
C ASP A 27 9.95 -3.48 -14.87
N ALA A 28 9.15 -4.30 -14.20
CA ALA A 28 7.70 -4.22 -14.09
C ALA A 28 6.99 -4.17 -15.45
N ASP A 29 7.49 -4.91 -16.44
CA ASP A 29 6.95 -4.92 -17.80
C ASP A 29 5.95 -6.07 -18.06
N GLY A 30 5.81 -7.00 -17.11
CA GLY A 30 4.91 -8.15 -17.18
C GLY A 30 5.37 -9.25 -18.16
N VAL A 31 6.66 -9.32 -18.48
CA VAL A 31 7.28 -10.30 -19.38
C VAL A 31 8.36 -11.08 -18.61
N ASP A 32 8.38 -12.41 -18.78
CA ASP A 32 9.49 -13.24 -18.29
C ASP A 32 10.69 -13.09 -19.23
N ASP A 33 11.65 -12.28 -18.83
CA ASP A 33 12.89 -11.95 -19.55
C ASP A 33 13.97 -13.04 -19.40
N GLY A 34 13.63 -14.18 -18.80
CA GLY A 34 14.49 -15.34 -18.68
C GLY A 34 15.63 -15.11 -17.69
N ALA A 35 16.88 -15.11 -18.13
CA ALA A 35 18.03 -15.11 -17.20
C ALA A 35 18.22 -13.80 -16.42
N SER A 36 17.56 -12.72 -16.84
CA SER A 36 17.51 -11.44 -16.12
C SER A 36 16.55 -11.47 -14.94
N GLU A 37 15.70 -12.47 -14.84
CA GLU A 37 14.63 -12.57 -13.86
C GLU A 37 14.71 -13.93 -13.16
N ILE A 38 14.63 -13.93 -11.84
CA ILE A 38 14.77 -15.16 -11.07
C ILE A 38 13.40 -15.72 -10.74
N GLY A 39 13.31 -17.05 -10.71
CA GLY A 39 12.11 -17.71 -10.25
C GLY A 39 11.87 -17.53 -8.75
N VAL A 40 10.62 -17.36 -8.37
CA VAL A 40 10.18 -17.15 -6.99
C VAL A 40 9.66 -18.44 -6.40
N SER A 41 10.33 -18.90 -5.35
CA SER A 41 10.01 -20.16 -4.67
C SER A 41 8.96 -20.01 -3.57
N GLY A 42 8.21 -21.08 -3.30
CA GLY A 42 7.29 -21.14 -2.16
C GLY A 42 5.89 -20.57 -2.43
N VAL A 43 5.63 -20.07 -3.64
CA VAL A 43 4.30 -19.61 -4.05
C VAL A 43 3.39 -20.81 -4.25
N VAL A 44 2.21 -20.76 -3.64
CA VAL A 44 1.21 -21.83 -3.69
C VAL A 44 0.23 -21.54 -4.82
N VAL A 45 0.14 -22.46 -5.78
CA VAL A 45 -0.78 -22.41 -6.92
C VAL A 45 -1.89 -23.43 -6.71
N THR A 46 -3.13 -22.98 -6.62
CA THR A 46 -4.29 -23.86 -6.40
C THR A 46 -5.32 -23.72 -7.51
N ALA A 47 -5.74 -24.84 -8.11
CA ALA A 47 -6.84 -24.87 -9.09
C ALA A 47 -8.18 -25.18 -8.41
N TYR A 48 -9.16 -24.32 -8.60
CA TYR A 48 -10.53 -24.48 -8.13
C TYR A 48 -11.47 -24.80 -9.30
N ASP A 49 -12.47 -25.64 -9.05
CA ASP A 49 -13.60 -25.83 -9.95
C ASP A 49 -14.75 -24.84 -9.65
N ARG A 50 -15.81 -24.89 -10.47
CA ARG A 50 -17.04 -24.08 -10.36
C ARG A 50 -17.84 -24.20 -9.06
N ASN A 51 -17.42 -25.02 -8.11
CA ASN A 51 -18.08 -25.10 -6.80
C ASN A 51 -17.14 -24.58 -5.72
N GLY A 52 -16.07 -23.86 -6.11
CA GLY A 52 -15.00 -23.43 -5.21
C GLY A 52 -14.17 -24.58 -4.63
N VAL A 53 -14.23 -25.79 -5.20
CA VAL A 53 -13.49 -26.95 -4.65
C VAL A 53 -12.12 -27.06 -5.29
N ALA A 54 -11.07 -27.10 -4.47
CA ALA A 54 -9.71 -27.33 -4.94
C ALA A 54 -9.59 -28.70 -5.63
N ARG A 55 -9.17 -28.69 -6.90
CA ARG A 55 -8.95 -29.89 -7.75
C ARG A 55 -7.48 -30.20 -7.99
N GLY A 56 -6.58 -29.36 -7.50
CA GLY A 56 -5.16 -29.64 -7.39
C GLY A 56 -4.41 -28.44 -6.79
N THR A 57 -3.23 -28.70 -6.25
CA THR A 57 -2.33 -27.65 -5.72
C THR A 57 -0.88 -28.01 -6.01
N ALA A 58 -0.03 -27.01 -6.16
CA ALA A 58 1.41 -27.12 -6.29
C ALA A 58 2.11 -25.95 -5.59
N THR A 59 3.38 -26.12 -5.29
CA THR A 59 4.24 -25.03 -4.77
C THR A 59 5.40 -24.86 -5.73
N THR A 60 5.76 -23.60 -6.02
CA THR A 60 6.88 -23.30 -6.91
C THR A 60 8.21 -23.76 -6.32
N ASP A 61 9.07 -24.33 -7.16
CA ASP A 61 10.43 -24.73 -6.79
C ASP A 61 11.39 -23.52 -6.72
N ALA A 62 12.68 -23.78 -6.47
CA ALA A 62 13.71 -22.72 -6.36
C ALA A 62 13.95 -21.94 -7.66
N SER A 63 13.47 -22.46 -8.80
CA SER A 63 13.51 -21.79 -10.09
C SER A 63 12.14 -21.23 -10.49
N GLY A 64 11.20 -21.14 -9.54
CA GLY A 64 9.85 -20.60 -9.78
C GLY A 64 8.90 -21.56 -10.49
N ASN A 65 9.35 -22.74 -10.89
CA ASN A 65 8.54 -23.64 -11.71
C ASN A 65 7.52 -24.39 -10.86
N TYR A 66 6.34 -24.63 -11.42
CA TYR A 66 5.34 -25.51 -10.82
C TYR A 66 4.72 -26.46 -11.85
N THR A 67 4.28 -27.63 -11.37
CA THR A 67 3.44 -28.54 -12.15
C THR A 67 2.35 -29.09 -11.24
N LEU A 68 1.12 -28.87 -11.67
CA LEU A 68 -0.11 -29.12 -10.94
C LEU A 68 -0.91 -30.17 -11.72
N ASN A 69 -1.31 -31.25 -11.03
CA ASN A 69 -2.22 -32.24 -11.58
C ASN A 69 -3.64 -31.95 -11.09
N THR A 70 -4.58 -31.80 -12.03
CA THR A 70 -6.00 -31.59 -11.72
C THR A 70 -6.83 -32.85 -11.99
N THR A 71 -8.01 -32.94 -11.38
CA THR A 71 -8.96 -34.02 -11.64
C THR A 71 -9.78 -33.77 -12.92
N GLY A 72 -9.18 -34.08 -14.08
CA GLY A 72 -9.81 -33.94 -15.40
C GLY A 72 -9.44 -32.65 -16.14
N ASN A 73 -10.03 -32.45 -17.31
CA ASN A 73 -9.64 -31.36 -18.25
C ASN A 73 -10.39 -30.04 -18.04
N GLY A 74 -11.22 -29.93 -16.99
CA GLY A 74 -12.20 -28.84 -16.86
C GLY A 74 -11.61 -27.42 -16.94
N PRO A 75 -12.47 -26.40 -17.10
CA PRO A 75 -12.05 -25.05 -16.76
C PRO A 75 -11.72 -25.00 -15.26
N TYR A 76 -10.66 -24.29 -14.93
CA TYR A 76 -10.19 -24.06 -13.56
C TYR A 76 -9.85 -22.58 -13.38
N ARG A 77 -10.10 -22.08 -12.18
CA ARG A 77 -9.56 -20.81 -11.69
C ARG A 77 -8.34 -21.13 -10.86
N LEU A 78 -7.20 -20.57 -11.23
CA LEU A 78 -5.96 -20.64 -10.46
C LEU A 78 -5.88 -19.47 -9.51
N ALA A 79 -5.45 -19.73 -8.28
CA ALA A 79 -5.06 -18.70 -7.32
C ALA A 79 -3.58 -18.87 -6.97
N PHE A 80 -2.82 -17.80 -7.10
CA PHE A 80 -1.43 -17.69 -6.67
C PHE A 80 -1.42 -17.02 -5.29
N THR A 81 -0.91 -17.72 -4.29
CA THR A 81 -0.96 -17.29 -2.88
C THR A 81 0.37 -17.56 -2.18
N ASN A 82 0.55 -17.05 -0.96
CA ASN A 82 1.79 -17.19 -0.20
C ASN A 82 2.99 -16.55 -0.91
N LEU A 83 2.81 -15.31 -1.38
CA LEU A 83 3.91 -14.51 -1.92
C LEU A 83 4.95 -14.23 -0.82
N PRO A 84 6.24 -14.11 -1.19
CA PRO A 84 7.26 -13.64 -0.25
C PRO A 84 6.88 -12.29 0.35
N ALA A 85 7.29 -12.05 1.60
CA ALA A 85 6.97 -10.79 2.26
C ALA A 85 7.58 -9.60 1.50
N GLY A 86 6.76 -8.58 1.25
CA GLY A 86 7.14 -7.37 0.51
C GLY A 86 7.04 -7.49 -1.02
N ASP A 87 6.86 -8.70 -1.55
CA ASP A 87 6.60 -8.90 -2.98
C ASP A 87 5.11 -8.69 -3.27
N GLU A 88 4.82 -7.94 -4.33
CA GLU A 88 3.47 -7.63 -4.83
C GLU A 88 3.29 -8.26 -6.23
N PRO A 89 2.07 -8.46 -6.74
CA PRO A 89 1.86 -8.80 -8.15
C PRO A 89 2.54 -7.79 -9.08
N THR A 90 3.19 -8.25 -10.16
CA THR A 90 3.66 -7.32 -11.22
C THR A 90 2.54 -6.94 -12.18
N MET A 91 2.83 -6.14 -13.22
CA MET A 91 1.87 -5.82 -14.27
C MET A 91 1.40 -7.06 -15.04
N HIS A 92 0.17 -7.03 -15.53
CA HIS A 92 -0.33 -8.00 -16.48
C HIS A 92 0.32 -7.75 -17.86
N GLY A 93 0.96 -8.79 -18.41
CA GLY A 93 1.70 -8.70 -19.66
C GLY A 93 1.68 -9.99 -20.47
N ALA A 94 2.45 -10.02 -21.57
CA ALA A 94 2.49 -11.18 -22.46
C ALA A 94 3.13 -12.42 -21.79
N GLY A 95 3.90 -12.23 -20.71
CA GLY A 95 4.56 -13.30 -19.95
C GLY A 95 4.01 -13.49 -18.54
N SER A 96 3.06 -12.66 -18.09
CA SER A 96 2.53 -12.65 -16.72
C SER A 96 1.02 -12.44 -16.70
N GLY A 97 0.26 -13.40 -16.16
CA GLY A 97 -1.14 -13.19 -15.79
C GLY A 97 -1.26 -12.57 -14.39
N THR A 98 -2.48 -12.30 -13.94
CA THR A 98 -2.72 -11.79 -12.57
C THR A 98 -2.65 -12.93 -11.54
N SER A 99 -2.82 -12.63 -10.25
CA SER A 99 -2.85 -13.64 -9.18
C SER A 99 -4.08 -14.57 -9.25
N THR A 100 -5.09 -14.22 -10.06
CA THR A 100 -6.27 -15.03 -10.38
C THR A 100 -6.34 -15.28 -11.89
N GLN A 101 -6.22 -16.53 -12.33
CA GLN A 101 -6.19 -16.86 -13.77
C GLN A 101 -7.18 -17.96 -14.15
N PHE A 102 -7.83 -17.85 -15.31
CA PHE A 102 -8.80 -18.84 -15.80
C PHE A 102 -8.19 -19.66 -16.94
N VAL A 103 -8.15 -20.99 -16.79
CA VAL A 103 -7.50 -21.90 -17.75
C VAL A 103 -8.31 -23.18 -17.93
N SER A 104 -8.15 -23.86 -19.07
CA SER A 104 -8.65 -25.23 -19.27
C SER A 104 -7.49 -26.21 -19.31
N ALA A 105 -7.54 -27.29 -18.53
CA ALA A 105 -6.45 -28.25 -18.49
C ALA A 105 -6.48 -29.23 -19.69
N PRO A 106 -5.33 -29.64 -20.24
CA PRO A 106 -3.98 -29.24 -19.86
C PRO A 106 -3.62 -27.83 -20.34
N ALA A 107 -2.86 -27.10 -19.52
CA ALA A 107 -2.37 -25.76 -19.83
C ALA A 107 -0.88 -25.64 -19.47
N SER A 108 -0.13 -24.86 -20.24
CA SER A 108 1.29 -24.62 -20.01
C SER A 108 1.60 -23.14 -20.19
N ASN A 109 2.71 -22.66 -19.61
CA ASN A 109 3.10 -21.25 -19.60
C ASN A 109 2.04 -20.38 -18.89
N VAL A 110 1.44 -20.92 -17.83
CA VAL A 110 0.52 -20.18 -16.97
C VAL A 110 1.35 -19.49 -15.90
N ASN A 111 1.94 -18.37 -16.29
CA ASN A 111 2.97 -17.66 -15.54
C ASN A 111 2.39 -16.51 -14.71
N PHE A 112 3.12 -16.14 -13.66
CA PHE A 112 2.75 -15.03 -12.78
C PHE A 112 4.01 -14.31 -12.32
N GLY A 113 4.16 -13.04 -12.70
CA GLY A 113 5.26 -12.21 -12.25
C GLY A 113 4.93 -11.50 -10.94
N VAL A 114 5.93 -11.31 -10.11
CA VAL A 114 5.87 -10.51 -8.88
C VAL A 114 6.95 -9.45 -8.90
N ASN A 115 6.71 -8.33 -8.27
CA ASN A 115 7.67 -7.24 -8.14
C ASN A 115 7.85 -6.89 -6.66
N HIS A 116 9.09 -6.76 -6.21
CA HIS A 116 9.40 -6.11 -4.94
C HIS A 116 9.67 -4.63 -5.22
N PRO A 117 8.84 -3.67 -4.76
CA PRO A 117 8.88 -2.27 -5.24
C PRO A 117 10.26 -1.59 -5.18
N MET A 118 11.13 -1.98 -4.25
CA MET A 118 12.49 -1.45 -4.14
C MET A 118 13.49 -2.02 -5.15
N ASP A 119 13.26 -3.24 -5.62
CA ASP A 119 14.11 -3.90 -6.61
C ASP A 119 13.77 -3.42 -8.03
N TYR A 120 12.64 -2.70 -8.20
CA TYR A 120 12.29 -2.08 -9.47
C TYR A 120 13.30 -1.02 -9.91
N SER A 121 13.65 -1.06 -11.18
CA SER A 121 14.27 0.06 -11.89
C SER A 121 13.96 0.01 -13.38
N GLN A 122 13.82 1.18 -13.99
CA GLN A 122 13.85 1.32 -15.45
C GLN A 122 15.17 0.78 -16.03
N SER A 123 15.15 0.35 -17.30
CA SER A 123 16.30 -0.31 -17.96
C SER A 123 17.58 0.53 -18.12
N ASN A 124 17.49 1.84 -17.96
CA ASN A 124 18.62 2.77 -18.06
C ASN A 124 18.42 3.98 -17.13
N PRO A 125 18.52 3.79 -15.80
CA PRO A 125 18.41 4.90 -14.86
C PRO A 125 19.62 5.83 -14.98
N ASP A 126 19.48 7.05 -14.46
CA ASP A 126 20.68 7.85 -14.16
C ASP A 126 21.40 7.22 -12.95
N VAL A 127 22.71 7.41 -12.87
CA VAL A 127 23.56 7.05 -11.74
C VAL A 127 24.17 8.33 -11.21
N VAL A 128 24.15 8.50 -9.89
CA VAL A 128 24.78 9.63 -9.22
C VAL A 128 26.09 9.21 -8.56
N SER A 129 27.07 10.13 -8.53
CA SER A 129 28.31 9.92 -7.78
C SER A 129 28.92 11.23 -7.27
N ASN A 130 29.83 11.11 -6.31
CA ASN A 130 30.65 12.21 -5.84
C ASN A 130 31.94 12.33 -6.66
N VAL A 131 32.34 13.56 -6.99
CA VAL A 131 33.62 13.87 -7.64
C VAL A 131 34.41 14.84 -6.78
N TYR A 132 35.61 14.44 -6.40
CA TYR A 132 36.47 15.27 -5.57
C TYR A 132 37.33 16.22 -6.40
N VAL A 133 37.32 17.49 -6.00
CA VAL A 133 38.16 18.55 -6.57
C VAL A 133 39.05 19.11 -5.48
N ASN A 134 40.36 19.20 -5.72
CA ASN A 134 41.36 19.69 -4.78
C ASN A 134 41.08 21.14 -4.34
N GLY A 135 41.69 21.59 -3.24
CA GLY A 135 41.61 22.96 -2.71
C GLY A 135 40.42 23.25 -1.80
N ASP A 136 40.06 24.53 -1.64
CA ASP A 136 38.92 25.03 -0.87
C ASP A 136 37.63 25.05 -1.71
N ALA A 137 36.51 25.42 -1.09
CA ALA A 137 35.20 25.57 -1.70
C ALA A 137 35.23 26.52 -2.92
N ASN A 138 34.60 26.10 -4.02
CA ASN A 138 34.57 26.85 -5.28
C ASN A 138 33.19 26.71 -5.95
N PRO A 139 32.54 27.80 -6.39
CA PRO A 139 31.19 27.77 -6.97
C PRO A 139 31.07 27.13 -8.35
N THR A 140 32.18 26.85 -9.06
CA THR A 140 32.13 26.23 -10.40
C THR A 140 32.65 24.80 -10.42
N SER A 141 33.32 24.35 -9.34
CA SER A 141 33.83 22.99 -9.24
C SER A 141 32.69 22.04 -8.89
N ARG A 142 32.51 20.98 -9.67
CA ARG A 142 31.58 19.89 -9.40
C ARG A 142 31.90 19.18 -8.08
N ALA A 143 30.86 18.66 -7.44
CA ALA A 143 30.95 17.81 -6.24
C ALA A 143 30.04 16.58 -6.35
N VAL A 144 28.81 16.76 -6.81
CA VAL A 144 27.87 15.66 -7.10
C VAL A 144 27.50 15.73 -8.58
N VAL A 145 27.62 14.60 -9.28
CA VAL A 145 27.35 14.50 -10.72
C VAL A 145 26.43 13.33 -11.01
N LYS A 146 25.71 13.39 -12.14
CA LYS A 146 24.93 12.27 -12.68
C LYS A 146 25.25 11.97 -14.14
N PHE A 147 25.01 10.73 -14.55
CA PHE A 147 25.21 10.20 -15.91
C PHE A 147 24.29 9.00 -16.12
N ALA A 148 24.03 8.58 -17.35
CA ALA A 148 23.15 7.43 -17.57
C ALA A 148 23.89 6.11 -17.28
N TYR A 149 23.21 5.11 -16.73
CA TYR A 149 23.79 3.80 -16.42
C TYR A 149 24.47 3.16 -17.64
N ASN A 150 23.92 3.39 -18.84
CA ASN A 150 24.47 2.87 -20.08
C ASN A 150 25.62 3.67 -20.72
N ASP A 151 25.99 4.81 -20.15
CA ASP A 151 27.08 5.63 -20.67
C ASP A 151 28.42 4.87 -20.63
N SER A 152 29.30 5.18 -21.59
CA SER A 152 30.62 4.55 -21.68
C SER A 152 31.65 5.46 -22.35
N GLY A 153 32.93 5.20 -22.07
CA GLY A 153 34.01 6.04 -22.56
C GLY A 153 33.99 7.43 -21.91
N THR A 154 34.06 8.49 -22.70
CA THR A 154 34.19 9.88 -22.22
C THR A 154 33.01 10.78 -22.65
N SER A 155 31.95 10.20 -23.21
CA SER A 155 30.80 10.93 -23.74
C SER A 155 29.50 10.17 -23.46
N PRO A 156 28.42 10.84 -23.03
CA PRO A 156 28.30 12.28 -22.73
C PRO A 156 29.19 12.72 -21.55
N THR A 157 29.24 14.01 -21.27
CA THR A 157 29.92 14.52 -20.05
C THR A 157 28.93 14.45 -18.89
N PRO A 158 29.34 14.01 -17.68
CA PRO A 158 28.44 13.96 -16.53
C PRO A 158 27.82 15.33 -16.23
N THR A 159 26.54 15.34 -15.90
CA THR A 159 25.81 16.53 -15.48
C THR A 159 26.13 16.86 -14.02
N THR A 160 26.45 18.12 -13.71
CA THR A 160 26.69 18.53 -12.31
C THR A 160 25.38 18.86 -11.63
N LEU A 161 25.10 18.18 -10.51
CA LEU A 161 23.92 18.43 -9.65
C LEU A 161 24.24 19.38 -8.49
N ALA A 162 25.44 19.25 -7.92
CA ALA A 162 25.90 20.13 -6.84
C ALA A 162 27.37 20.52 -7.03
N THR A 163 27.69 21.73 -6.59
CA THR A 163 29.04 22.28 -6.61
C THR A 163 29.71 22.14 -5.25
N LYS A 164 31.04 22.21 -5.24
CA LYS A 164 31.85 22.15 -4.03
C LYS A 164 31.55 23.29 -3.05
N ALA A 165 31.12 24.46 -3.53
CA ALA A 165 30.67 25.53 -2.64
C ALA A 165 29.35 25.22 -1.92
N GLN A 166 28.50 24.37 -2.50
CA GLN A 166 27.20 24.02 -1.93
C GLN A 166 27.31 22.87 -0.92
N VAL A 167 28.07 21.82 -1.25
CA VAL A 167 28.11 20.58 -0.44
C VAL A 167 29.52 20.18 0.03
N GLY A 168 30.58 20.75 -0.57
CA GLY A 168 31.97 20.41 -0.23
C GLY A 168 32.35 18.98 -0.63
N SER A 169 32.91 18.25 0.33
CA SER A 169 33.33 16.86 0.19
C SER A 169 32.27 15.94 0.79
N THR A 170 31.71 15.04 -0.02
CA THR A 170 30.68 14.07 0.35
C THR A 170 31.09 12.65 -0.06
N TRP A 171 30.60 11.62 0.65
CA TRP A 171 30.77 10.20 0.28
C TRP A 171 29.42 9.50 0.18
N GLY A 172 28.78 9.14 1.31
CA GLY A 172 27.58 8.30 1.25
C GLY A 172 26.46 8.98 0.49
N LEU A 173 25.84 8.25 -0.43
CA LEU A 173 24.67 8.67 -1.19
C LEU A 173 23.49 7.77 -0.83
N ALA A 174 22.28 8.34 -0.88
CA ALA A 174 21.04 7.57 -0.84
C ALA A 174 20.00 8.32 -1.66
N TYR A 175 19.02 7.61 -2.22
CA TYR A 175 18.03 8.23 -3.11
C TYR A 175 16.58 7.91 -2.71
N ALA A 176 15.80 8.96 -2.47
CA ALA A 176 14.35 8.89 -2.32
C ALA A 176 13.69 9.11 -3.69
N ARG A 177 13.26 8.02 -4.32
CA ARG A 177 12.67 8.01 -5.68
C ARG A 177 11.30 8.66 -5.72
N THR A 178 10.51 8.63 -4.65
CA THR A 178 9.19 9.31 -4.63
C THR A 178 9.29 10.83 -4.68
N THR A 179 10.39 11.40 -4.18
CA THR A 179 10.61 12.86 -4.12
C THR A 179 11.71 13.36 -5.05
N ASN A 180 12.39 12.47 -5.77
CA ASN A 180 13.58 12.79 -6.56
C ASN A 180 14.72 13.43 -5.75
N THR A 181 14.88 13.04 -4.49
CA THR A 181 15.88 13.63 -3.58
C THR A 181 17.06 12.70 -3.36
N ILE A 182 18.26 13.17 -3.67
CA ILE A 182 19.53 12.53 -3.32
C ILE A 182 20.01 13.11 -1.99
N TYR A 183 20.28 12.24 -1.02
CA TYR A 183 20.95 12.60 0.22
C TYR A 183 22.45 12.37 0.08
N ALA A 184 23.27 13.34 0.47
CA ALA A 184 24.73 13.26 0.38
C ALA A 184 25.39 13.60 1.72
N ALA A 185 26.10 12.64 2.32
CA ALA A 185 26.75 12.80 3.61
C ALA A 185 28.14 13.42 3.50
N ALA A 186 28.42 14.42 4.34
CA ALA A 186 29.71 15.08 4.42
C ALA A 186 30.83 14.09 4.85
N PHE A 187 31.91 14.07 4.08
CA PHE A 187 33.02 13.14 4.25
C PHE A 187 34.35 13.87 4.28
N LEU A 188 35.19 13.56 5.28
CA LEU A 188 36.52 14.15 5.38
C LEU A 188 37.49 13.52 4.38
N LYS A 189 37.92 14.31 3.40
CA LYS A 189 38.99 13.97 2.48
C LYS A 189 40.14 14.97 2.56
N ARG A 190 41.38 14.49 2.58
CA ARG A 190 42.55 15.36 2.61
C ARG A 190 42.63 16.14 1.29
N HIS A 191 43.03 17.39 1.37
CA HIS A 191 43.12 18.33 0.25
C HIS A 191 41.77 18.77 -0.35
N VAL A 192 40.63 18.41 0.25
CA VAL A 192 39.30 18.86 -0.16
C VAL A 192 38.64 19.66 0.97
N GLY A 193 38.16 20.85 0.63
CA GLY A 193 37.41 21.70 1.56
C GLY A 193 36.05 21.13 1.90
N MET A 194 35.65 21.27 3.17
CA MET A 194 34.30 20.92 3.62
C MET A 194 33.28 21.95 3.12
N GLY A 195 32.01 21.51 3.06
CA GLY A 195 30.88 22.36 2.73
C GLY A 195 30.53 23.35 3.85
N PRO A 196 29.56 24.24 3.63
CA PRO A 196 29.22 25.33 4.55
C PRO A 196 28.73 24.86 5.94
N ASN A 197 28.29 23.61 6.06
CA ASN A 197 27.71 23.05 7.29
C ASN A 197 28.65 22.07 8.01
N GLY A 198 29.89 21.90 7.53
CA GLY A 198 30.91 21.11 8.22
C GLY A 198 30.72 19.59 8.12
N LEU A 199 31.30 18.87 9.08
CA LEU A 199 31.43 17.40 9.04
C LEU A 199 30.15 16.63 9.36
N GLY A 200 29.17 17.25 10.01
CA GLY A 200 27.93 16.59 10.43
C GLY A 200 26.82 16.70 9.40
N ALA A 201 27.08 17.40 8.30
CA ALA A 201 26.07 17.76 7.32
C ALA A 201 25.66 16.59 6.44
N ILE A 202 24.35 16.47 6.23
CA ILE A 202 23.73 15.68 5.18
C ILE A 202 22.95 16.67 4.31
N TYR A 203 23.25 16.67 3.02
CA TYR A 203 22.64 17.57 2.05
C TYR A 203 21.54 16.87 1.28
N ALA A 204 20.44 17.56 1.01
CA ALA A 204 19.43 17.13 0.04
C ALA A 204 19.70 17.82 -1.31
N VAL A 205 19.82 17.02 -2.37
CA VAL A 205 20.12 17.44 -3.74
C VAL A 205 18.99 16.92 -4.63
N ASP A 206 18.31 17.82 -5.35
CA ASP A 206 17.30 17.42 -6.33
C ASP A 206 17.96 16.74 -7.55
N ALA A 207 17.53 15.53 -7.90
CA ALA A 207 18.01 14.76 -9.04
C ALA A 207 17.76 15.44 -10.40
N ASN A 208 16.81 16.37 -10.45
CA ASN A 208 16.50 17.21 -11.62
C ASN A 208 17.31 18.52 -11.64
N GLY A 209 18.14 18.75 -10.62
CA GLY A 209 18.96 19.94 -10.45
C GLY A 209 18.30 21.01 -9.59
N GLY A 210 19.10 21.92 -9.05
CA GLY A 210 18.62 22.95 -8.13
C GLY A 210 19.74 23.43 -7.21
N THR A 211 19.38 24.19 -6.17
CA THR A 211 20.32 24.52 -5.10
C THR A 211 20.16 23.50 -3.98
N PRO A 212 21.20 22.73 -3.62
CA PRO A 212 21.15 21.82 -2.49
C PRO A 212 20.76 22.53 -1.20
N THR A 213 20.03 21.82 -0.35
CA THR A 213 19.64 22.28 0.99
C THR A 213 20.29 21.40 2.06
N LEU A 214 20.39 21.92 3.28
CA LEU A 214 20.77 21.09 4.42
C LEU A 214 19.56 20.24 4.82
N PHE A 215 19.69 18.92 4.76
CA PHE A 215 18.70 17.99 5.28
C PHE A 215 18.82 17.86 6.80
N ALA A 216 20.03 17.56 7.28
CA ALA A 216 20.34 17.45 8.70
C ALA A 216 21.80 17.83 8.99
N ASP A 217 22.06 18.29 10.21
CA ASP A 217 23.41 18.36 10.77
C ASP A 217 23.45 17.51 12.03
N LEU A 218 24.06 16.33 11.92
CA LEU A 218 24.12 15.37 13.01
C LEU A 218 24.88 15.89 14.24
N ALA A 219 25.87 16.77 14.05
CA ALA A 219 26.58 17.39 15.16
C ALA A 219 25.62 18.25 15.99
N SER A 220 24.78 19.04 15.32
CA SER A 220 23.74 19.85 15.93
C SER A 220 22.61 19.03 16.57
N LEU A 221 22.42 17.78 16.13
CA LEU A 221 21.50 16.80 16.71
C LEU A 221 22.11 15.98 17.86
N GLY A 222 23.37 16.26 18.24
CA GLY A 222 24.04 15.67 19.40
C GLY A 222 24.93 14.47 19.11
N ALA A 223 25.15 14.11 17.84
CA ALA A 223 26.11 13.07 17.47
C ALA A 223 27.56 13.54 17.65
N ASP A 224 28.45 12.66 18.11
CA ASP A 224 29.88 12.95 18.15
C ASP A 224 30.54 12.51 16.85
N ILE A 225 30.57 13.44 15.90
CA ILE A 225 31.19 13.31 14.58
C ILE A 225 32.69 13.68 14.57
N GLY A 226 33.28 14.04 15.71
CA GLY A 226 34.64 14.55 15.81
C GLY A 226 34.81 15.99 15.31
N THR A 227 36.05 16.49 15.32
CA THR A 227 36.37 17.89 15.00
C THR A 227 37.53 18.01 14.02
N ILE A 228 37.49 19.01 13.15
CA ILE A 228 38.58 19.38 12.24
C ILE A 228 38.88 20.88 12.32
N GLU A 229 40.06 21.25 11.84
CA GLU A 229 40.40 22.64 11.56
C GLU A 229 39.58 23.19 10.38
N SER A 230 39.40 24.51 10.31
CA SER A 230 38.75 25.15 9.18
C SER A 230 39.54 24.95 7.88
N ASN A 231 38.88 25.06 6.71
CA ASN A 231 39.55 24.92 5.40
C ASN A 231 40.79 25.84 5.28
N SER A 232 40.69 27.08 5.79
CA SER A 232 41.81 28.03 5.81
C SER A 232 42.94 27.59 6.74
N ALA A 233 42.63 27.09 7.95
CA ALA A 233 43.64 26.61 8.90
C ALA A 233 44.35 25.33 8.39
N ARG A 234 43.63 24.48 7.65
CA ARG A 234 44.16 23.34 6.89
C ARG A 234 45.07 23.75 5.71
N GLY A 235 45.09 25.03 5.35
CA GLY A 235 45.90 25.58 4.27
C GLY A 235 45.40 25.22 2.87
N LEU A 236 44.08 25.05 2.71
CA LEU A 236 43.47 24.73 1.41
C LEU A 236 43.42 25.99 0.52
N GLY A 237 43.92 25.85 -0.70
CA GLY A 237 44.01 26.93 -1.69
C GLY A 237 43.08 26.75 -2.89
N ALA A 238 43.45 27.26 -4.05
CA ALA A 238 42.70 27.04 -5.29
C ALA A 238 42.80 25.58 -5.77
N SER A 239 41.93 25.17 -6.69
CA SER A 239 41.77 23.75 -7.04
C SER A 239 43.02 23.07 -7.62
N SER A 240 43.96 23.80 -8.21
CA SER A 240 45.22 23.25 -8.72
C SER A 240 46.43 23.45 -7.79
N GLU A 241 46.24 24.09 -6.64
CA GLU A 241 47.34 24.41 -5.74
C GLU A 241 47.55 23.27 -4.74
N PRO A 242 48.81 22.81 -4.56
CA PRO A 242 49.11 21.77 -3.60
C PRO A 242 48.97 22.28 -2.16
N SER A 243 48.34 21.49 -1.31
CA SER A 243 48.18 21.79 0.12
C SER A 243 48.86 20.70 0.96
N ARG A 244 49.23 21.01 2.22
CA ARG A 244 49.75 20.00 3.15
C ARG A 244 48.65 19.28 3.88
N ASP A 245 47.68 20.06 4.37
CA ASP A 245 46.52 19.58 5.12
C ASP A 245 46.91 18.51 6.17
N ALA A 246 47.93 18.87 6.95
CA ALA A 246 48.69 17.90 7.75
C ALA A 246 47.88 17.34 8.93
N SER A 247 47.06 18.17 9.56
CA SER A 247 46.19 17.80 10.69
C SER A 247 45.17 16.72 10.31
N THR A 248 44.67 16.77 9.07
CA THR A 248 43.67 15.85 8.52
C THR A 248 44.21 14.43 8.29
N PHE A 249 45.53 14.24 8.14
CA PHE A 249 46.13 12.96 7.73
C PHE A 249 45.67 11.76 8.59
N ALA A 250 45.73 11.91 9.90
CA ALA A 250 45.36 10.86 10.86
C ALA A 250 43.83 10.72 11.01
N GLN A 251 43.07 11.76 10.64
CA GLN A 251 41.63 11.85 10.87
C GLN A 251 40.79 11.16 9.79
N ILE A 252 41.35 10.94 8.59
CA ILE A 252 40.68 10.21 7.51
C ILE A 252 40.19 8.84 8.01
N GLY A 253 38.92 8.55 7.78
CA GLY A 253 38.28 7.30 8.22
C GLY A 253 38.00 7.22 9.73
N LYS A 254 38.12 8.33 10.48
CA LYS A 254 37.92 8.38 11.94
C LYS A 254 36.96 9.46 12.42
N VAL A 255 36.63 10.44 11.58
CA VAL A 255 35.72 11.55 11.89
C VAL A 255 34.80 11.82 10.71
N GLY A 256 33.67 12.48 10.98
CA GLY A 256 32.62 12.72 10.00
C GLY A 256 31.74 11.50 9.77
N LEU A 257 31.03 11.52 8.64
CA LEU A 257 30.04 10.53 8.26
C LEU A 257 30.63 9.56 7.23
N GLY A 258 30.24 8.29 7.36
CA GLY A 258 30.52 7.24 6.38
C GLY A 258 29.43 7.20 5.32
N ASP A 259 28.86 6.02 5.15
CA ASP A 259 27.88 5.75 4.11
C ASP A 259 26.44 6.10 4.51
N LEU A 260 25.54 6.18 3.52
CA LEU A 260 24.11 6.43 3.66
C LEU A 260 23.29 5.29 3.05
N ASP A 261 22.08 5.06 3.59
CA ASP A 261 21.05 4.27 2.87
C ASP A 261 19.66 4.67 3.36
N ILE A 262 18.61 4.25 2.66
CA ILE A 262 17.21 4.60 2.89
C ILE A 262 16.35 3.33 3.06
N SER A 263 15.33 3.38 3.92
CA SER A 263 14.36 2.29 4.03
C SER A 263 13.51 2.13 2.77
N ALA A 264 12.95 0.93 2.59
CA ALA A 264 12.13 0.58 1.43
C ALA A 264 10.89 1.48 1.22
N ASP A 265 10.32 1.99 2.30
CA ASP A 265 9.16 2.89 2.30
C ASP A 265 9.55 4.37 2.23
N GLU A 266 10.84 4.68 2.07
CA GLU A 266 11.43 6.02 2.09
C GLU A 266 11.12 6.84 3.34
N SER A 267 10.78 6.19 4.47
CA SER A 267 10.47 6.89 5.71
C SER A 267 11.70 7.19 6.58
N MET A 268 12.80 6.45 6.38
CA MET A 268 14.00 6.51 7.21
C MET A 268 15.28 6.61 6.37
N LEU A 269 16.14 7.57 6.70
CA LEU A 269 17.53 7.65 6.26
C LEU A 269 18.45 7.09 7.36
N TYR A 270 19.40 6.24 6.98
CA TYR A 270 20.42 5.66 7.85
C TYR A 270 21.79 6.21 7.51
N VAL A 271 22.62 6.43 8.53
CA VAL A 271 23.98 6.96 8.36
C VAL A 271 24.93 6.45 9.44
N VAL A 272 26.15 6.12 9.04
CA VAL A 272 27.23 5.75 9.97
C VAL A 272 28.02 6.98 10.39
N SER A 273 28.18 7.18 11.69
CA SER A 273 29.20 8.10 12.24
C SER A 273 30.50 7.34 12.49
N MET A 274 31.59 7.80 11.88
CA MET A 274 32.90 7.14 11.98
C MET A 274 33.63 7.39 13.31
N ASN A 275 33.24 8.42 14.06
CA ASN A 275 33.94 8.82 15.29
C ASN A 275 33.40 8.09 16.52
N ASP A 276 32.09 8.15 16.75
CA ASP A 276 31.42 7.44 17.85
C ASP A 276 30.93 6.04 17.48
N LYS A 277 31.11 5.60 16.22
CA LYS A 277 30.78 4.26 15.71
C LYS A 277 29.30 3.92 15.86
N THR A 278 28.43 4.91 15.66
CA THR A 278 26.99 4.80 15.85
C THR A 278 26.26 4.86 14.51
N LEU A 279 25.26 3.99 14.36
CA LEU A 279 24.26 4.05 13.30
C LEU A 279 23.15 5.00 13.74
N TYR A 280 22.99 6.11 13.02
CA TYR A 280 21.92 7.08 13.23
C TYR A 280 20.80 6.85 12.22
N SER A 281 19.56 7.00 12.67
CA SER A 281 18.37 6.92 11.82
C SER A 281 17.59 8.24 11.89
N LEU A 282 17.34 8.85 10.75
CA LEU A 282 16.64 10.13 10.59
C LEU A 282 15.33 9.88 9.84
N ASN A 283 14.25 10.59 10.19
CA ASN A 283 13.02 10.48 9.41
C ASN A 283 13.10 11.32 8.11
N ILE A 284 12.49 10.81 7.06
CA ILE A 284 12.30 11.53 5.80
C ILE A 284 10.84 12.03 5.75
N PRO A 285 10.59 13.27 5.27
CA PRO A 285 11.57 14.24 4.76
C PRO A 285 12.09 15.21 5.84
N ALA A 286 11.74 15.03 7.12
CA ALA A 286 11.97 16.07 8.13
C ALA A 286 13.41 16.16 8.67
N GLY A 287 14.25 15.13 8.49
CA GLY A 287 15.64 15.13 8.95
C GLY A 287 15.79 15.10 10.47
N ALA A 288 14.76 14.69 11.21
CA ALA A 288 14.78 14.59 12.65
C ALA A 288 15.37 13.25 13.10
N LEU A 289 16.20 13.28 14.13
CA LEU A 289 16.79 12.08 14.72
C LEU A 289 15.72 11.21 15.40
N VAL A 290 15.60 9.96 14.93
CA VAL A 290 14.66 8.96 15.45
C VAL A 290 15.36 8.00 16.41
N SER A 291 16.53 7.48 16.02
CA SER A 291 17.28 6.55 16.86
C SER A 291 18.79 6.64 16.64
N SER A 292 19.54 6.26 17.67
CA SER A 292 21.00 6.14 17.65
C SER A 292 21.40 4.80 18.26
N ASN A 293 22.02 3.95 17.43
CA ASN A 293 22.35 2.57 17.80
C ASN A 293 23.85 2.36 17.64
N VAL A 294 24.56 2.19 18.76
CA VAL A 294 26.01 1.94 18.74
C VAL A 294 26.27 0.61 18.04
N ILE A 295 27.10 0.62 17.00
CA ILE A 295 27.44 -0.59 16.25
C ILE A 295 28.39 -1.44 17.10
N PRO A 296 28.10 -2.73 17.33
CA PRO A 296 28.94 -3.57 18.19
C PRO A 296 30.39 -3.65 17.69
N ASP A 297 31.35 -3.42 18.60
CA ASP A 297 32.75 -3.70 18.33
C ASP A 297 32.96 -5.23 18.31
N PRO A 298 33.46 -5.82 17.21
CA PRO A 298 33.67 -7.26 17.11
C PRO A 298 34.81 -7.79 18.00
N GLY A 299 35.50 -6.92 18.74
CA GLY A 299 36.65 -7.29 19.57
C GLY A 299 37.97 -7.16 18.81
N CYS A 300 38.16 -6.05 18.09
CA CYS A 300 39.33 -5.84 17.25
C CYS A 300 40.64 -6.01 18.02
N VAL A 301 41.49 -6.93 17.56
CA VAL A 301 42.82 -7.16 18.12
C VAL A 301 43.79 -6.17 17.51
N GLY A 302 44.66 -5.57 18.35
CA GLY A 302 45.75 -4.73 17.85
C GLY A 302 45.30 -3.47 17.12
N GLY A 303 44.04 -3.05 17.23
CA GLY A 303 43.47 -1.94 16.47
C GLY A 303 42.10 -1.54 16.98
N ALA A 304 41.38 -0.76 16.19
CA ALA A 304 40.03 -0.31 16.49
C ALA A 304 39.04 -0.73 15.40
N TRP A 305 37.77 -0.91 15.81
CA TRP A 305 36.63 -1.07 14.91
C TRP A 305 36.34 0.21 14.10
N ARG A 306 36.15 0.05 12.78
CA ARG A 306 35.88 1.11 11.79
C ARG A 306 34.65 0.75 10.93
N PRO A 307 33.43 0.99 11.43
CA PRO A 307 32.21 0.84 10.61
C PRO A 307 32.14 1.94 9.56
N PHE A 308 31.58 1.62 8.38
CA PHE A 308 31.47 2.56 7.27
C PHE A 308 30.29 2.25 6.34
N GLY A 309 30.37 1.18 5.53
CA GLY A 309 29.43 0.91 4.43
C GLY A 309 28.05 0.49 4.90
N LEU A 310 27.01 0.82 4.14
CA LEU A 310 25.62 0.50 4.40
C LEU A 310 24.97 -0.20 3.20
N LYS A 311 23.93 -1.00 3.47
CA LYS A 311 22.94 -1.39 2.47
C LYS A 311 21.59 -1.71 3.08
N TYR A 312 20.49 -1.08 2.68
CA TYR A 312 19.15 -1.55 3.01
C TYR A 312 18.71 -2.62 2.00
N TYR A 313 18.36 -3.80 2.50
CA TYR A 313 17.97 -4.94 1.68
C TYR A 313 17.02 -5.86 2.44
N ARG A 314 15.84 -6.14 1.86
CA ARG A 314 14.81 -7.06 2.38
C ARG A 314 14.52 -6.83 3.88
N ASP A 315 14.05 -5.62 4.20
CA ASP A 315 13.67 -5.14 5.55
C ASP A 315 14.78 -5.13 6.61
N SER A 316 16.04 -5.20 6.17
CA SER A 316 17.19 -5.14 7.05
C SER A 316 18.22 -4.17 6.51
N LEU A 317 18.94 -3.52 7.41
CA LEU A 317 20.10 -2.72 7.06
C LEU A 317 21.37 -3.55 7.31
N TYR A 318 22.30 -3.55 6.39
CA TYR A 318 23.61 -4.18 6.53
C TYR A 318 24.65 -3.11 6.79
N VAL A 319 25.53 -3.35 7.76
CA VAL A 319 26.57 -2.40 8.18
C VAL A 319 27.93 -3.08 8.08
N GLY A 320 28.76 -2.58 7.18
CA GLY A 320 30.11 -3.07 6.92
C GLY A 320 31.18 -2.28 7.69
N GLY A 321 32.30 -2.93 8.00
CA GLY A 321 33.47 -2.25 8.55
C GLY A 321 34.68 -3.16 8.72
N VAL A 322 35.79 -2.59 9.23
CA VAL A 322 37.05 -3.30 9.43
C VAL A 322 37.65 -3.12 10.82
N CYS A 323 38.47 -4.09 11.25
CA CYS A 323 39.46 -3.91 12.30
C CYS A 323 40.76 -3.39 11.68
N ASP A 324 41.24 -2.24 12.16
CA ASP A 324 42.28 -1.47 11.47
C ASP A 324 43.74 -1.92 11.76
N ALA A 325 43.95 -2.81 12.73
CA ALA A 325 45.26 -3.30 13.19
C ALA A 325 46.29 -2.19 13.52
N GLN A 326 45.84 -0.94 13.76
CA GLN A 326 46.72 0.22 13.83
C GLN A 326 47.75 0.16 14.97
N SER A 327 47.42 -0.47 16.10
CA SER A 327 48.30 -0.53 17.27
C SER A 327 49.32 -1.67 17.19
N SER A 328 48.94 -2.84 16.64
CA SER A 328 49.83 -4.00 16.51
C SER A 328 50.72 -3.92 15.28
N GLN A 329 50.25 -3.26 14.22
CA GLN A 329 50.90 -3.26 12.91
C GLN A 329 51.10 -4.68 12.34
N LEU A 330 50.26 -5.63 12.74
CA LEU A 330 50.24 -7.00 12.21
C LEU A 330 49.12 -7.16 11.18
N LYS A 331 49.46 -7.66 9.99
CA LYS A 331 48.48 -7.93 8.92
C LYS A 331 47.46 -9.00 9.30
N SER A 332 47.87 -9.97 10.11
CA SER A 332 47.00 -11.04 10.63
C SER A 332 45.86 -10.51 11.50
N ASP A 333 45.95 -9.27 11.98
CA ASP A 333 44.93 -8.65 12.82
C ASP A 333 43.90 -7.86 11.99
N LEU A 334 44.09 -7.74 10.68
CA LEU A 334 43.12 -7.12 9.77
C LEU A 334 41.97 -8.08 9.46
N GLN A 335 40.76 -7.62 9.73
CA GLN A 335 39.52 -8.35 9.47
C GLN A 335 38.41 -7.42 9.02
N ALA A 336 37.51 -7.91 8.18
CA ALA A 336 36.27 -7.25 7.80
C ALA A 336 35.07 -7.96 8.42
N TYR A 337 34.03 -7.18 8.72
CA TYR A 337 32.79 -7.65 9.34
C TYR A 337 31.59 -7.01 8.67
N VAL A 338 30.49 -7.76 8.59
CA VAL A 338 29.16 -7.24 8.24
C VAL A 338 28.16 -7.64 9.31
N TYR A 339 27.43 -6.65 9.82
CA TYR A 339 26.30 -6.84 10.71
C TYR A 339 24.99 -6.59 9.97
N ARG A 340 24.00 -7.46 10.15
CA ARG A 340 22.60 -7.17 9.84
C ARG A 340 21.96 -6.48 11.03
N PHE A 341 21.50 -5.25 10.84
CA PHE A 341 20.65 -4.49 11.73
C PHE A 341 19.18 -4.71 11.34
N THR A 342 18.34 -5.07 12.30
CA THR A 342 16.90 -5.24 12.10
C THR A 342 16.16 -4.02 12.65
N PRO A 343 15.63 -3.13 11.78
CA PRO A 343 14.79 -2.01 12.21
C PRO A 343 13.61 -2.46 13.08
N GLY A 344 13.14 -1.58 13.97
CA GLY A 344 12.05 -1.86 14.91
C GLY A 344 12.49 -2.60 16.18
N THR A 345 13.33 -3.63 16.07
CA THR A 345 13.94 -4.30 17.24
C THR A 345 15.29 -3.70 17.65
N ASN A 346 15.93 -2.97 16.73
CA ASN A 346 17.22 -2.32 16.89
C ASN A 346 18.35 -3.30 17.27
N THR A 347 18.31 -4.52 16.72
CA THR A 347 19.30 -5.56 17.01
C THR A 347 20.31 -5.72 15.89
N PHE A 348 21.59 -5.86 16.25
CA PHE A 348 22.67 -6.23 15.34
C PHE A 348 22.99 -7.73 15.43
N THR A 349 23.07 -8.39 14.28
CA THR A 349 23.52 -9.78 14.13
C THR A 349 24.71 -9.83 13.19
N GLN A 350 25.84 -10.39 13.61
CA GLN A 350 26.98 -10.58 12.70
C GLN A 350 26.62 -11.65 11.67
N VAL A 351 26.73 -11.33 10.39
CA VAL A 351 26.37 -12.25 9.28
C VAL A 351 27.55 -12.64 8.40
N LEU A 352 28.65 -11.88 8.47
CA LEU A 352 29.89 -12.16 7.74
C LEU A 352 31.12 -11.68 8.54
N VAL A 353 32.18 -12.47 8.51
CA VAL A 353 33.53 -12.09 8.96
C VAL A 353 34.57 -12.76 8.07
N PHE A 354 35.62 -12.05 7.71
CA PHE A 354 36.72 -12.63 6.93
C PHE A 354 38.05 -11.90 7.17
N PRO A 355 39.19 -12.60 7.02
CA PRO A 355 40.50 -11.97 7.13
C PRO A 355 40.85 -11.18 5.87
N LEU A 356 41.60 -10.10 6.03
CA LEU A 356 42.10 -9.27 4.92
C LEU A 356 43.57 -9.56 4.61
N ASP A 357 44.03 -10.78 4.88
CA ASP A 357 45.41 -11.25 4.69
C ASP A 357 45.60 -12.08 3.41
N TYR A 358 44.57 -12.12 2.55
CA TYR A 358 44.61 -12.84 1.29
C TYR A 358 45.63 -12.27 0.29
N PRO A 359 46.14 -13.08 -0.64
CA PRO A 359 47.08 -12.63 -1.66
C PRO A 359 46.50 -11.51 -2.52
N ARG A 360 47.30 -10.49 -2.83
CA ARG A 360 46.99 -9.40 -3.77
C ARG A 360 48.16 -9.25 -4.76
N PRO A 361 47.95 -8.70 -5.98
CA PRO A 361 48.97 -8.66 -7.01
C PRO A 361 50.24 -7.95 -6.59
N ASN A 362 51.37 -8.41 -7.14
CA ASN A 362 52.56 -7.58 -7.19
C ASN A 362 52.36 -6.49 -8.25
N GLY A 363 52.09 -5.26 -7.85
CA GLY A 363 51.94 -4.16 -8.77
C GLY A 363 53.25 -3.66 -9.40
N PRO A 364 53.16 -2.61 -10.22
CA PRO A 364 54.08 -2.34 -11.32
C PRO A 364 55.46 -1.78 -10.93
N SER A 365 55.63 -1.35 -9.67
CA SER A 365 56.86 -0.70 -9.20
C SER A 365 57.65 -1.63 -8.25
N ALA A 366 58.90 -1.92 -8.57
CA ALA A 366 59.79 -2.69 -7.69
C ALA A 366 59.95 -2.01 -6.32
N GLY A 367 59.69 -2.75 -5.24
CA GLY A 367 59.90 -2.30 -3.85
C GLY A 367 58.68 -1.78 -3.10
N CYS A 368 57.49 -1.70 -3.72
CA CYS A 368 56.23 -1.41 -3.02
C CYS A 368 55.41 -2.71 -2.85
N ASN A 369 54.87 -2.95 -1.66
CA ASN A 369 54.06 -4.14 -1.32
C ASN A 369 52.56 -3.78 -1.42
N TYR A 370 51.73 -4.63 -2.05
CA TYR A 370 50.31 -4.37 -2.35
C TYR A 370 49.25 -5.12 -1.50
N PRO A 371 49.55 -6.03 -0.57
CA PRO A 371 48.51 -6.58 0.29
C PRO A 371 47.95 -5.47 1.18
N TRP A 372 46.79 -5.73 1.77
CA TRP A 372 46.27 -4.86 2.81
C TRP A 372 47.28 -4.68 3.95
N ASN A 373 47.32 -3.45 4.48
CA ASN A 373 48.23 -3.06 5.54
C ASN A 373 47.46 -2.42 6.70
N PRO A 374 47.95 -2.61 7.93
CA PRO A 374 47.46 -1.92 9.12
C PRO A 374 47.42 -0.41 8.94
N TRP A 375 46.44 0.23 9.57
CA TRP A 375 46.25 1.66 9.42
C TRP A 375 47.41 2.48 10.02
N LEU A 376 47.76 3.57 9.35
CA LEU A 376 48.81 4.51 9.77
C LEU A 376 48.26 5.92 9.95
N ASP A 377 48.74 6.59 11.00
CA ASP A 377 48.45 8.01 11.27
C ASP A 377 49.66 8.91 11.02
N THR A 378 50.79 8.33 10.61
CA THR A 378 52.00 9.07 10.25
C THR A 378 52.55 8.56 8.93
N LEU A 379 53.37 9.38 8.27
CA LEU A 379 54.07 9.04 7.03
C LEU A 379 55.24 8.05 7.26
N SER A 380 55.04 6.99 8.05
CA SER A 380 56.07 5.99 8.33
C SER A 380 55.93 4.80 7.38
N THR A 381 57.03 4.40 6.74
CA THR A 381 57.14 3.22 5.84
C THR A 381 56.26 3.17 4.59
N VAL A 382 55.38 4.15 4.34
CA VAL A 382 54.64 4.27 3.07
C VAL A 382 55.62 4.23 1.90
N CYS A 383 55.37 3.34 0.94
CA CYS A 383 56.24 3.24 -0.22
C CYS A 383 56.20 4.56 -1.00
N THR A 384 57.36 5.17 -1.22
CA THR A 384 57.51 6.51 -1.82
C THR A 384 58.32 6.51 -3.13
N THR A 385 58.46 5.33 -3.75
CA THR A 385 59.29 5.15 -4.95
C THR A 385 58.84 6.09 -6.07
N ALA A 386 59.76 6.95 -6.54
CA ALA A 386 59.51 7.97 -7.55
C ALA A 386 58.31 8.90 -7.25
N ALA A 387 58.14 9.29 -5.98
CA ALA A 387 57.06 10.16 -5.49
C ALA A 387 55.63 9.59 -5.64
N ARG A 388 55.50 8.28 -5.91
CA ARG A 388 54.22 7.56 -5.87
C ARG A 388 53.96 7.08 -4.45
N MET A 389 52.73 7.23 -3.96
CA MET A 389 52.32 6.83 -2.62
C MET A 389 51.36 5.65 -2.71
N MET A 390 51.78 4.50 -2.19
CA MET A 390 51.01 3.26 -2.18
C MET A 390 51.20 2.57 -0.82
N TYR A 391 50.10 2.34 -0.12
CA TYR A 391 50.07 1.59 1.14
C TYR A 391 48.63 1.16 1.45
N PRO A 392 48.08 0.16 0.74
CA PRO A 392 46.66 -0.14 0.81
C PRO A 392 46.20 -0.37 2.25
N GLN A 393 45.21 0.39 2.70
CA GLN A 393 44.63 0.35 4.04
C GLN A 393 43.12 0.12 3.89
N PRO A 394 42.59 -1.06 4.27
CA PRO A 394 41.24 -1.45 3.88
C PRO A 394 40.19 -0.60 4.59
N MET A 395 39.11 -0.32 3.87
CA MET A 395 37.83 0.21 4.34
C MET A 395 36.73 -0.56 3.61
N LEU A 396 35.79 -1.19 4.32
CA LEU A 396 34.59 -1.74 3.70
C LEU A 396 33.60 -0.59 3.55
N SER A 397 33.62 0.04 2.38
CA SER A 397 33.00 1.34 2.15
C SER A 397 31.57 1.27 1.66
N ASP A 398 31.15 0.12 1.13
CA ASP A 398 29.83 -0.03 0.50
C ASP A 398 29.47 -1.53 0.37
N ILE A 399 28.17 -1.83 0.24
CA ILE A 399 27.59 -3.16 0.11
C ILE A 399 26.47 -3.12 -0.93
N GLU A 400 26.41 -4.12 -1.80
CA GLU A 400 25.27 -4.34 -2.69
C GLU A 400 24.77 -5.78 -2.66
N PHE A 401 23.55 -6.03 -3.14
CA PHE A 401 22.99 -7.38 -3.26
C PHE A 401 22.63 -7.68 -4.70
N ASP A 402 23.13 -8.81 -5.21
CA ASP A 402 22.71 -9.36 -6.49
C ASP A 402 21.32 -10.00 -6.38
N ILE A 403 20.69 -10.29 -7.52
CA ILE A 403 19.30 -10.78 -7.57
C ILE A 403 19.10 -12.12 -6.84
N ASP A 404 20.15 -12.93 -6.71
CA ASP A 404 20.13 -14.19 -5.96
C ASP A 404 20.37 -14.02 -4.43
N GLY A 405 20.40 -12.77 -3.96
CA GLY A 405 20.68 -12.41 -2.57
C GLY A 405 22.16 -12.50 -2.20
N THR A 406 23.07 -12.73 -3.16
CA THR A 406 24.50 -12.70 -2.92
C THR A 406 24.98 -11.28 -2.63
N MET A 407 25.75 -11.14 -1.56
CA MET A 407 26.34 -9.85 -1.16
C MET A 407 27.58 -9.54 -1.99
N ILE A 408 27.70 -8.30 -2.45
CA ILE A 408 28.86 -7.72 -3.12
C ILE A 408 29.43 -6.65 -2.18
N LEU A 409 30.76 -6.64 -2.03
CA LEU A 409 31.47 -5.86 -1.02
C LEU A 409 32.43 -4.89 -1.69
N GLY A 410 32.25 -3.59 -1.48
CA GLY A 410 33.12 -2.55 -1.99
C GLY A 410 34.22 -2.23 -0.99
N LEU A 411 35.48 -2.56 -1.32
CA LEU A 411 36.63 -2.25 -0.48
C LEU A 411 37.37 -1.04 -1.05
N ASN A 412 37.51 0.00 -0.23
CA ASN A 412 38.28 1.20 -0.53
C ASN A 412 39.66 1.15 0.15
N ASP A 413 40.61 1.90 -0.41
CA ASP A 413 41.91 2.17 0.19
C ASP A 413 41.97 3.57 0.84
N ARG A 414 42.05 3.60 2.18
CA ARG A 414 42.22 4.82 2.98
C ARG A 414 43.41 5.68 2.51
N THR A 415 44.47 5.09 1.98
CA THR A 415 45.61 5.84 1.43
C THR A 415 45.20 6.74 0.27
N GLY A 416 44.23 6.35 -0.55
CA GLY A 416 43.67 7.16 -1.62
C GLY A 416 42.89 8.39 -1.12
N HIS A 417 42.35 8.33 0.10
CA HIS A 417 41.74 9.46 0.80
C HIS A 417 42.75 10.30 1.58
N GLN A 418 43.82 9.68 2.07
CA GLN A 418 44.93 10.39 2.67
C GLN A 418 45.64 11.21 1.59
N PHE A 419 46.02 10.69 0.43
CA PHE A 419 46.82 11.44 -0.57
C PHE A 419 46.01 11.99 -1.74
N GLY A 420 46.63 12.93 -2.47
CA GLY A 420 46.10 13.49 -3.72
C GLY A 420 46.99 13.23 -4.93
N TYR A 421 46.67 13.89 -6.04
CA TYR A 421 47.53 13.95 -7.22
C TYR A 421 48.26 15.30 -7.23
N ASP A 422 49.57 15.27 -7.51
CA ASP A 422 50.45 16.46 -7.48
C ASP A 422 50.30 17.30 -6.20
N ASN A 423 50.25 16.63 -5.04
CA ASN A 423 50.00 17.29 -3.75
C ASN A 423 51.09 17.01 -2.71
N TYR A 424 51.21 17.88 -1.69
CA TYR A 424 52.19 17.66 -0.64
C TYR A 424 51.77 16.53 0.31
N GLY A 425 52.76 15.90 0.94
CA GLY A 425 52.55 15.04 2.10
C GLY A 425 52.27 15.85 3.37
N PRO A 426 51.94 15.18 4.49
CA PRO A 426 51.63 15.84 5.76
C PRO A 426 52.86 16.43 6.49
N THR A 427 54.06 16.33 5.90
CA THR A 427 55.31 16.82 6.49
C THR A 427 55.66 18.21 5.96
N SER A 428 56.78 18.79 6.41
CA SER A 428 57.29 20.07 5.88
C SER A 428 57.94 19.97 4.49
N SER A 429 58.02 18.77 3.89
CA SER A 429 58.61 18.58 2.56
C SER A 429 57.75 19.16 1.43
N ASN A 430 58.37 19.79 0.43
CA ASN A 430 57.69 20.26 -0.79
C ASN A 430 57.66 19.20 -1.90
N THR A 431 57.93 17.94 -1.58
CA THR A 431 57.76 16.85 -2.56
C THR A 431 56.29 16.75 -2.94
N LEU A 432 56.01 16.85 -4.24
CA LEU A 432 54.70 16.54 -4.81
C LEU A 432 54.59 15.03 -4.96
N TYR A 433 53.52 14.48 -4.40
CA TYR A 433 53.24 13.06 -4.38
C TYR A 433 52.03 12.74 -5.24
N HIS A 434 52.02 11.53 -5.79
CA HIS A 434 50.89 10.96 -6.51
C HIS A 434 50.34 9.76 -5.73
N GLY A 435 49.20 9.94 -5.08
CA GLY A 435 48.44 8.86 -4.46
C GLY A 435 47.99 7.84 -5.49
N ARG A 436 47.99 6.57 -5.09
CA ARG A 436 47.30 5.49 -5.79
C ARG A 436 46.39 4.79 -4.78
N GLY A 437 45.08 4.93 -4.99
CA GLY A 437 44.09 4.12 -4.28
C GLY A 437 44.05 2.73 -4.91
N LEU A 438 44.10 1.69 -4.06
CA LEU A 438 44.07 0.29 -4.47
C LEU A 438 43.00 -0.44 -3.66
N GLY A 439 41.74 -0.25 -4.05
CA GLY A 439 40.58 -0.92 -3.47
C GLY A 439 40.48 -2.37 -3.92
N ASP A 440 39.32 -2.99 -3.72
CA ASP A 440 39.01 -4.37 -4.14
C ASP A 440 37.48 -4.51 -4.20
N ILE A 441 36.98 -5.53 -4.90
CA ILE A 441 35.56 -5.89 -4.95
C ILE A 441 35.42 -7.40 -4.77
N LEU A 442 34.70 -7.79 -3.72
CA LEU A 442 34.53 -9.20 -3.34
C LEU A 442 33.06 -9.59 -3.37
N ARG A 443 32.80 -10.90 -3.47
CA ARG A 443 31.45 -11.47 -3.43
C ARG A 443 31.31 -12.45 -2.26
N ALA A 444 30.14 -12.51 -1.63
CA ALA A 444 29.83 -13.44 -0.55
C ALA A 444 28.42 -14.02 -0.70
N THR A 445 28.33 -15.30 -1.06
CA THR A 445 27.05 -15.99 -1.34
C THR A 445 26.19 -16.13 -0.10
N ASN A 446 24.90 -15.89 -0.24
CA ASN A 446 23.93 -16.14 0.81
C ASN A 446 23.79 -17.66 1.07
N ASN A 447 23.87 -18.03 2.33
CA ASN A 447 23.68 -19.38 2.85
C ASN A 447 22.71 -19.30 4.04
N ASN A 448 21.41 -19.21 3.72
CA ASN A 448 20.31 -19.15 4.68
C ASN A 448 20.45 -18.02 5.71
N GLY A 449 20.78 -16.81 5.27
CA GLY A 449 20.91 -15.62 6.12
C GLY A 449 22.27 -15.45 6.80
N THR A 450 23.23 -16.34 6.51
CA THR A 450 24.67 -16.14 6.75
C THR A 450 25.39 -16.09 5.41
N PHE A 451 26.56 -15.45 5.33
CA PHE A 451 27.26 -15.28 4.05
C PHE A 451 28.58 -16.06 4.02
N VAL A 452 28.89 -16.64 2.86
CA VAL A 452 30.14 -17.35 2.60
C VAL A 452 30.92 -16.54 1.58
N LEU A 453 32.06 -15.97 2.00
CA LEU A 453 32.95 -15.24 1.11
C LEU A 453 33.40 -16.14 -0.04
N GLU A 454 33.59 -15.55 -1.22
CA GLU A 454 34.25 -16.20 -2.33
C GLU A 454 35.58 -16.83 -1.90
N ASN A 455 35.96 -17.90 -2.59
CA ASN A 455 37.21 -18.58 -2.33
C ASN A 455 37.76 -19.19 -3.61
N ASN A 456 38.94 -18.74 -4.03
CA ASN A 456 39.57 -19.09 -5.29
C ASN A 456 38.67 -18.81 -6.49
N ALA A 457 38.17 -17.56 -6.58
CA ALA A 457 37.26 -17.07 -7.62
C ALA A 457 35.94 -17.85 -7.74
N THR A 458 35.56 -18.57 -6.68
CA THR A 458 34.31 -19.32 -6.61
C THR A 458 33.38 -18.69 -5.58
N SER A 459 32.17 -18.33 -6.02
CA SER A 459 31.09 -17.80 -5.19
C SER A 459 29.83 -18.60 -5.52
N GLY A 460 29.32 -19.36 -4.55
CA GLY A 460 28.19 -20.25 -4.74
C GLY A 460 28.51 -21.34 -5.77
N SER A 461 27.69 -21.43 -6.82
CA SER A 461 27.87 -22.35 -7.95
C SER A 461 28.76 -21.79 -9.07
N LEU A 462 29.15 -20.52 -8.99
CA LEU A 462 29.89 -19.82 -10.04
C LEU A 462 31.38 -19.84 -9.74
N THR A 463 32.18 -20.21 -10.74
CA THR A 463 33.64 -20.08 -10.73
C THR A 463 34.07 -19.27 -11.95
N THR A 464 34.80 -18.18 -11.75
CA THR A 464 35.25 -17.31 -12.85
C THR A 464 36.64 -17.69 -13.35
N ALA A 465 37.10 -17.00 -14.40
CA ALA A 465 38.45 -17.17 -14.93
C ALA A 465 39.56 -16.65 -14.00
N GLY A 466 39.21 -15.98 -12.89
CA GLY A 466 40.15 -15.54 -11.86
C GLY A 466 40.72 -16.65 -10.98
N ALA A 467 40.24 -17.89 -11.13
CA ALA A 467 40.71 -19.01 -10.31
C ALA A 467 42.22 -19.25 -10.49
N ASN A 468 42.92 -19.42 -9.37
CA ASN A 468 44.37 -19.67 -9.29
C ASN A 468 45.24 -18.54 -9.87
N ASN A 469 44.73 -17.30 -9.90
CA ASN A 469 45.52 -16.14 -10.31
C ASN A 469 46.42 -15.59 -9.19
N ASN A 470 46.37 -16.19 -7.99
CA ASN A 470 47.09 -15.79 -6.77
C ASN A 470 46.73 -14.35 -6.31
N GLN A 471 45.45 -14.00 -6.44
CA GLN A 471 44.83 -12.76 -5.99
C GLN A 471 43.49 -13.10 -5.32
N GLY A 472 43.03 -12.30 -4.39
CA GLY A 472 41.77 -12.52 -3.69
C GLY A 472 41.76 -13.70 -2.70
N PRO A 473 40.66 -13.86 -1.96
CA PRO A 473 40.46 -14.95 -1.00
C PRO A 473 40.71 -16.34 -1.60
N GLY A 474 41.44 -17.19 -0.89
CA GLY A 474 41.75 -18.55 -1.37
C GLY A 474 42.71 -18.62 -2.58
N GLY A 475 43.30 -17.49 -3.01
CA GLY A 475 44.26 -17.44 -4.12
C GLY A 475 43.64 -17.33 -5.52
N GLY A 476 42.37 -16.94 -5.58
CA GLY A 476 41.68 -16.56 -6.81
C GLY A 476 40.58 -15.54 -6.49
N GLU A 477 40.35 -14.62 -7.42
CA GLU A 477 39.46 -13.47 -7.26
C GLU A 477 38.28 -13.59 -8.21
N PHE A 478 37.05 -13.39 -7.73
CA PHE A 478 35.87 -13.55 -8.58
C PHE A 478 35.85 -12.47 -9.67
N TYR A 479 35.96 -11.21 -9.29
CA TYR A 479 35.98 -10.03 -10.17
C TYR A 479 37.40 -9.70 -10.65
N TYR A 480 38.04 -10.66 -11.33
CA TYR A 480 39.46 -10.62 -11.69
C TYR A 480 39.88 -9.62 -12.78
N ASP A 481 38.93 -9.02 -13.51
CA ASP A 481 39.20 -8.05 -14.59
C ASP A 481 38.98 -6.62 -14.07
N ASP A 482 39.42 -6.33 -12.86
CA ASP A 482 39.35 -5.02 -12.22
C ASP A 482 40.62 -4.17 -12.50
N ASP A 483 41.36 -4.50 -13.56
CA ASP A 483 42.50 -3.74 -14.03
C ASP A 483 42.08 -2.39 -14.65
N GLY A 484 42.78 -1.32 -14.28
CA GLY A 484 42.66 0.00 -14.92
C GLY A 484 43.27 0.04 -16.33
N ALA A 485 43.02 1.11 -17.09
CA ALA A 485 43.54 1.28 -18.44
C ALA A 485 45.08 1.26 -18.53
N ASP A 486 45.78 1.58 -17.41
CA ASP A 486 47.24 1.45 -17.29
C ASP A 486 47.72 0.03 -16.96
N GLN A 487 46.84 -0.97 -16.98
CA GLN A 487 47.05 -2.36 -16.56
C GLN A 487 47.53 -2.50 -15.12
N SER A 488 47.33 -1.47 -14.28
CA SER A 488 47.45 -1.66 -12.84
C SER A 488 46.18 -2.29 -12.31
N ARG A 489 46.38 -3.37 -11.57
CA ARG A 489 45.32 -4.17 -10.93
C ARG A 489 44.76 -3.45 -9.72
N GLU A 490 43.60 -3.89 -9.22
CA GLU A 490 42.98 -3.37 -7.99
C GLU A 490 42.52 -1.92 -8.17
N ALA A 491 41.86 -1.63 -9.30
CA ALA A 491 41.48 -0.27 -9.68
C ALA A 491 40.09 0.14 -9.16
N ALA A 492 39.32 -0.77 -8.56
CA ALA A 492 38.11 -0.45 -7.83
C ALA A 492 38.42 0.51 -6.66
N VAL A 493 37.52 1.45 -6.39
CA VAL A 493 37.65 2.43 -5.28
C VAL A 493 36.45 2.39 -4.32
N GLY A 494 35.65 1.33 -4.36
CA GLY A 494 34.84 0.88 -3.24
C GLY A 494 33.41 1.42 -3.15
N GLY A 495 32.96 2.30 -4.04
CA GLY A 495 31.53 2.57 -4.23
C GLY A 495 30.94 1.57 -5.23
N LEU A 496 29.67 1.23 -5.09
CA LEU A 496 28.95 0.18 -5.80
C LEU A 496 27.55 0.67 -6.19
N ALA A 497 27.05 0.17 -7.32
CA ALA A 497 25.62 0.28 -7.65
C ALA A 497 25.24 -0.94 -8.47
N LEU A 498 24.12 -1.58 -8.12
CA LEU A 498 23.62 -2.76 -8.83
C LEU A 498 22.24 -2.46 -9.42
N LEU A 499 22.13 -2.60 -10.74
CA LEU A 499 20.85 -2.56 -11.44
C LEU A 499 20.29 -3.98 -11.50
N PRO A 500 19.17 -4.30 -10.80
CA PRO A 500 18.59 -5.63 -10.81
C PRO A 500 18.29 -6.12 -12.23
N GLY A 501 18.47 -7.43 -12.43
CA GLY A 501 18.29 -8.12 -13.71
C GLY A 501 19.35 -7.85 -14.79
N ARG A 502 20.26 -6.89 -14.61
CA ARG A 502 21.31 -6.59 -15.60
C ARG A 502 22.47 -7.59 -15.61
N GLY A 503 22.67 -8.33 -14.52
CA GLY A 503 23.75 -9.32 -14.38
C GLY A 503 25.16 -8.72 -14.25
N GLU A 504 25.26 -7.46 -13.82
CA GLU A 504 26.52 -6.76 -13.58
C GLU A 504 26.40 -5.79 -12.40
N VAL A 505 27.53 -5.46 -11.78
CA VAL A 505 27.65 -4.46 -10.73
C VAL A 505 28.55 -3.31 -11.22
N GLY A 506 28.09 -2.08 -11.04
CA GLY A 506 28.91 -0.89 -11.23
C GLY A 506 29.78 -0.67 -10.00
N THR A 507 31.05 -0.29 -10.19
CA THR A 507 31.92 0.15 -9.10
C THR A 507 32.67 1.40 -9.50
N THR A 508 32.89 2.30 -8.54
CA THR A 508 33.79 3.42 -8.78
C THR A 508 35.19 2.93 -9.04
N PHE A 509 35.85 3.56 -10.00
CA PHE A 509 36.98 2.97 -10.69
C PHE A 509 38.01 4.02 -11.09
N ARG A 510 39.26 3.65 -10.95
CA ARG A 510 40.41 4.47 -11.33
C ARG A 510 40.87 4.12 -12.73
N ASP A 511 41.29 5.13 -13.50
CA ASP A 511 41.76 4.96 -14.88
C ASP A 511 40.75 4.16 -15.74
N PRO A 512 39.47 4.56 -15.80
CA PRO A 512 38.44 3.80 -16.51
C PRO A 512 38.68 3.74 -18.03
N VAL A 513 39.22 4.81 -18.64
CA VAL A 513 39.38 4.91 -20.10
C VAL A 513 40.84 5.12 -20.50
N SER A 514 41.54 5.99 -19.80
CA SER A 514 42.94 6.32 -20.02
C SER A 514 43.67 6.46 -18.67
N THR A 515 44.88 6.98 -18.68
CA THR A 515 45.73 7.03 -17.48
C THR A 515 45.57 8.35 -16.72
N VAL A 516 45.51 8.28 -15.39
CA VAL A 516 45.36 9.45 -14.48
C VAL A 516 43.93 10.00 -14.49
N GLU A 517 42.94 9.13 -14.37
CA GLU A 517 41.52 9.48 -14.47
C GLU A 517 40.72 8.79 -13.36
N GLY A 518 39.46 9.17 -13.20
CA GLY A 518 38.53 8.48 -12.31
C GLY A 518 37.13 8.46 -12.89
N GLY A 519 36.40 7.38 -12.60
CA GLY A 519 35.04 7.19 -13.05
C GLY A 519 34.47 5.88 -12.55
N VAL A 520 33.89 5.09 -13.43
CA VAL A 520 33.12 3.88 -13.10
C VAL A 520 33.46 2.76 -14.06
N ALA A 521 33.43 1.52 -13.57
CA ALA A 521 33.50 0.29 -14.35
C ALA A 521 32.34 -0.63 -13.97
N TRP A 522 31.86 -1.42 -14.91
CA TRP A 522 30.86 -2.46 -14.65
C TRP A 522 31.50 -3.82 -14.81
N LEU A 523 31.18 -4.73 -13.90
CA LEU A 523 31.74 -6.07 -13.81
C LEU A 523 30.58 -7.09 -13.81
N SER A 524 30.69 -8.10 -14.66
CA SER A 524 29.66 -9.15 -14.76
C SER A 524 29.59 -9.99 -13.47
N ASN A 525 28.40 -10.14 -12.91
CA ASN A 525 28.14 -10.97 -11.74
C ASN A 525 28.24 -12.46 -12.03
N THR A 526 28.22 -12.87 -13.31
CA THR A 526 28.40 -14.28 -13.70
C THR A 526 29.85 -14.62 -14.02
N THR A 527 30.54 -13.74 -14.72
CA THR A 527 31.88 -14.04 -15.28
C THR A 527 33.02 -13.33 -14.57
N GLY A 528 32.74 -12.35 -13.71
CA GLY A 528 33.74 -11.51 -13.06
C GLY A 528 34.46 -10.54 -14.00
N ARG A 529 34.06 -10.49 -15.27
CA ARG A 529 34.73 -9.73 -16.32
C ARG A 529 34.19 -8.31 -16.40
N LYS A 530 35.06 -7.33 -16.66
CA LYS A 530 34.68 -5.95 -16.92
C LYS A 530 33.97 -5.82 -18.26
N THR A 531 32.76 -5.26 -18.23
CA THR A 531 31.85 -5.15 -19.38
C THR A 531 31.94 -3.77 -20.04
N ARG A 532 32.01 -2.72 -19.23
CA ARG A 532 32.13 -1.32 -19.70
C ARG A 532 32.87 -0.45 -18.69
N THR A 533 33.30 0.72 -19.14
CA THR A 533 33.83 1.79 -18.29
C THR A 533 33.35 3.17 -18.74
N TYR A 534 33.35 4.13 -17.82
CA TYR A 534 32.96 5.52 -18.08
C TYR A 534 33.81 6.49 -17.26
N GLU A 535 34.26 7.58 -17.87
CA GLU A 535 35.07 8.63 -17.24
C GLU A 535 34.18 9.67 -16.56
N LEU A 536 34.40 9.92 -15.27
CA LEU A 536 33.78 11.05 -14.57
C LEU A 536 34.69 12.27 -14.57
N TYR A 537 36.00 12.11 -14.44
CA TYR A 537 36.95 13.21 -14.58
C TYR A 537 38.23 12.84 -15.32
N PRO A 538 38.78 13.79 -16.10
CA PRO A 538 40.04 13.61 -16.80
C PRO A 538 41.25 13.92 -15.92
N GLY A 539 42.44 13.55 -16.38
CA GLY A 539 43.70 13.90 -15.72
C GLY A 539 43.96 15.39 -15.61
N SER A 540 43.97 15.90 -14.38
CA SER A 540 44.29 17.28 -14.05
C SER A 540 44.72 17.39 -12.58
N PRO A 541 45.66 18.29 -12.21
CA PRO A 541 45.96 18.63 -10.82
C PRO A 541 44.76 19.15 -10.01
N ALA A 542 43.68 19.55 -10.70
CA ALA A 542 42.42 19.90 -10.05
C ALA A 542 41.69 18.68 -9.45
N TYR A 543 41.93 17.49 -10.01
CA TYR A 543 41.33 16.23 -9.58
C TYR A 543 42.37 15.35 -8.90
N PHE A 544 41.94 14.17 -8.46
CA PHE A 544 42.75 13.27 -7.65
C PHE A 544 43.50 12.21 -8.45
N GLY A 545 43.42 12.28 -9.79
CA GLY A 545 44.11 11.36 -10.70
C GLY A 545 43.88 9.90 -10.28
N LYS A 546 44.98 9.23 -9.96
CA LYS A 546 45.04 7.82 -9.57
C LYS A 546 44.71 7.55 -8.09
N SER A 547 44.51 8.60 -7.28
CA SER A 547 44.04 8.47 -5.90
C SER A 547 42.53 8.23 -5.89
N THR A 548 41.89 8.14 -4.71
CA THR A 548 40.43 8.04 -4.63
C THR A 548 39.78 9.39 -4.97
N GLY A 549 39.40 9.60 -6.23
CA GLY A 549 38.80 10.86 -6.70
C GLY A 549 37.30 10.82 -6.95
N VAL A 550 36.70 9.64 -6.87
CA VAL A 550 35.27 9.41 -6.97
C VAL A 550 34.79 8.79 -5.66
N GLY A 551 33.57 9.11 -5.24
CA GLY A 551 32.95 8.56 -4.03
C GLY A 551 32.03 7.39 -4.32
N ASP A 552 30.94 7.34 -3.58
CA ASP A 552 29.86 6.35 -3.71
C ASP A 552 29.09 6.41 -5.04
N LEU A 553 28.28 5.38 -5.34
CA LEU A 553 27.33 5.33 -6.45
C LEU A 553 25.91 5.06 -5.94
N GLU A 554 24.91 5.67 -6.58
CA GLU A 554 23.51 5.37 -6.28
C GLU A 554 22.70 5.40 -7.57
N LEU A 555 21.70 4.52 -7.69
CA LEU A 555 20.81 4.48 -8.85
C LEU A 555 19.65 5.46 -8.65
N LEU A 556 19.38 6.26 -9.68
CA LEU A 556 18.23 7.16 -9.72
C LEU A 556 17.05 6.46 -10.41
N SER A 557 16.60 5.36 -9.81
CA SER A 557 15.48 4.54 -10.30
C SER A 557 14.14 5.18 -9.99
N ASP A 558 13.21 5.16 -10.94
CA ASP A 558 11.86 5.69 -10.73
C ASP A 558 11.11 4.84 -9.67
N PRO A 559 10.06 5.38 -9.03
CA PRO A 559 9.15 4.57 -8.24
C PRO A 559 8.54 3.44 -9.08
N ALA A 560 8.36 2.26 -8.47
CA ALA A 560 7.69 1.14 -9.14
C ALA A 560 6.29 1.56 -9.62
N PRO A 561 5.96 1.34 -10.90
CA PRO A 561 4.67 1.73 -11.43
C PRO A 561 3.53 0.91 -10.82
N ILE A 562 2.31 1.46 -10.86
CA ILE A 562 1.11 0.80 -10.35
C ILE A 562 0.14 0.55 -11.51
N GLU A 563 -0.40 -0.66 -11.58
CA GLU A 563 -1.47 -1.10 -12.46
C GLU A 563 -2.70 -1.50 -11.64
N ILE A 564 -3.88 -1.05 -12.07
CA ILE A 564 -5.17 -1.43 -11.49
C ILE A 564 -6.15 -1.90 -12.56
N GLY A 565 -7.06 -2.79 -12.19
CA GLY A 565 -8.13 -3.31 -13.04
C GLY A 565 -8.37 -4.78 -12.75
N ASN A 566 -8.85 -5.51 -13.77
CA ASN A 566 -8.69 -6.95 -13.97
C ASN A 566 -9.71 -7.42 -15.02
N ARG A 567 -10.97 -7.69 -14.68
CA ARG A 567 -11.92 -8.45 -15.52
C ARG A 567 -13.37 -7.94 -15.47
N VAL A 568 -14.05 -8.03 -16.62
CA VAL A 568 -15.50 -7.85 -16.74
C VAL A 568 -16.08 -9.17 -17.27
N TRP A 569 -17.04 -9.79 -16.58
CA TRP A 569 -17.51 -11.14 -16.93
C TRP A 569 -19.02 -11.30 -16.96
N ASP A 570 -19.46 -12.35 -17.68
CA ASP A 570 -20.83 -12.85 -17.72
C ASP A 570 -21.02 -13.85 -16.57
N ASP A 571 -21.60 -13.36 -15.48
CA ASP A 571 -22.00 -14.12 -14.30
C ASP A 571 -23.23 -14.98 -14.66
N LEU A 572 -22.96 -16.24 -14.98
CA LEU A 572 -23.92 -17.13 -15.63
C LEU A 572 -24.96 -17.68 -14.64
N ASP A 573 -24.61 -17.76 -13.35
CA ASP A 573 -25.52 -18.22 -12.31
C ASP A 573 -25.98 -17.11 -11.34
N GLY A 574 -25.46 -15.90 -11.50
CA GLY A 574 -25.91 -14.69 -10.81
C GLY A 574 -25.44 -14.63 -9.36
N ASP A 575 -24.38 -15.35 -9.00
CA ASP A 575 -23.89 -15.45 -7.63
C ASP A 575 -22.86 -14.38 -7.27
N GLY A 576 -22.40 -13.59 -8.25
CA GLY A 576 -21.46 -12.50 -8.07
C GLY A 576 -20.01 -12.93 -7.88
N VAL A 577 -19.67 -14.20 -8.12
CA VAL A 577 -18.33 -14.77 -8.00
C VAL A 577 -17.82 -15.20 -9.37
N GLN A 578 -16.55 -14.91 -9.66
CA GLN A 578 -15.90 -15.30 -10.90
C GLN A 578 -15.57 -16.80 -10.89
N ASP A 579 -16.42 -17.58 -11.54
CA ASP A 579 -16.37 -19.02 -11.54
C ASP A 579 -15.72 -19.62 -12.81
N PRO A 580 -15.03 -20.77 -12.68
CA PRO A 580 -14.48 -21.48 -13.83
C PRO A 580 -15.53 -21.84 -14.89
N GLY A 581 -15.40 -21.23 -16.07
CA GLY A 581 -16.25 -21.47 -17.23
C GLY A 581 -17.22 -20.33 -17.54
N GLU A 582 -17.23 -19.29 -16.71
CA GLU A 582 -17.91 -18.02 -16.99
C GLU A 582 -17.06 -17.18 -17.95
N PRO A 583 -17.62 -16.72 -19.09
CA PRO A 583 -16.85 -15.99 -20.09
C PRO A 583 -16.70 -14.52 -19.74
N GLY A 584 -15.55 -13.93 -20.09
CA GLY A 584 -15.36 -12.48 -20.06
C GLY A 584 -16.15 -11.73 -21.14
N ILE A 585 -16.53 -10.48 -20.86
CA ILE A 585 -17.26 -9.60 -21.78
C ILE A 585 -16.29 -8.61 -22.42
N ASN A 586 -15.93 -8.88 -23.67
CA ASN A 586 -15.02 -8.05 -24.47
C ASN A 586 -15.72 -6.89 -25.20
N GLY A 587 -14.96 -5.84 -25.52
CA GLY A 587 -15.40 -4.71 -26.34
C GLY A 587 -16.14 -3.60 -25.58
N LEU A 588 -16.16 -3.65 -24.24
CA LEU A 588 -16.75 -2.60 -23.41
C LEU A 588 -15.73 -1.51 -23.13
N THR A 589 -16.15 -0.25 -23.29
CA THR A 589 -15.32 0.89 -22.88
C THR A 589 -15.37 1.02 -21.35
N VAL A 590 -14.22 0.91 -20.71
CA VAL A 590 -14.04 1.23 -19.28
C VAL A 590 -13.43 2.63 -19.18
N THR A 591 -13.99 3.47 -18.32
CA THR A 591 -13.57 4.86 -18.13
C THR A 591 -13.10 5.07 -16.70
N MET A 592 -11.85 5.54 -16.54
CA MET A 592 -11.26 5.93 -15.26
C MET A 592 -11.23 7.45 -15.16
N GLN A 593 -11.88 8.01 -14.15
CA GLN A 593 -11.86 9.44 -13.84
C GLN A 593 -10.88 9.73 -12.69
N THR A 594 -10.19 10.86 -12.84
CA THR A 594 -9.27 11.45 -11.87
C THR A 594 -9.70 12.89 -11.59
N PRO A 595 -9.20 13.53 -10.51
CA PRO A 595 -9.40 14.96 -10.31
C PRO A 595 -8.88 15.85 -11.47
N THR A 596 -7.95 15.34 -12.27
CA THR A 596 -7.24 16.07 -13.33
C THR A 596 -7.67 15.73 -14.76
N GLY A 597 -8.52 14.73 -14.95
CA GLY A 597 -8.92 14.25 -16.29
C GLY A 597 -9.55 12.86 -16.29
N SER A 598 -9.81 12.33 -17.49
CA SER A 598 -10.40 10.99 -17.70
C SER A 598 -9.54 10.19 -18.68
N SER A 599 -9.38 8.90 -18.43
CA SER A 599 -8.74 7.92 -19.32
C SER A 599 -9.74 6.81 -19.66
N THR A 600 -9.56 6.13 -20.78
CA THR A 600 -10.42 5.02 -21.21
C THR A 600 -9.59 3.86 -21.72
N THR A 601 -10.04 2.64 -21.45
CA THR A 601 -9.55 1.41 -22.08
C THR A 601 -10.73 0.59 -22.60
N THR A 602 -10.47 -0.54 -23.27
CA THR A 602 -11.51 -1.43 -23.80
C THR A 602 -11.24 -2.85 -23.33
N THR A 603 -12.27 -3.52 -22.79
CA THR A 603 -12.14 -4.90 -22.34
C THR A 603 -11.74 -5.82 -23.50
N SER A 604 -10.79 -6.73 -23.27
CA SER A 604 -10.28 -7.63 -24.30
C SER A 604 -9.76 -8.95 -23.73
N GLY A 605 -9.49 -9.94 -24.59
CA GLY A 605 -9.07 -11.26 -24.16
C GLY A 605 -10.22 -12.03 -23.51
N ASP A 606 -10.23 -12.09 -22.18
CA ASP A 606 -11.30 -12.68 -21.36
C ASP A 606 -11.98 -11.61 -20.50
N GLY A 607 -12.34 -10.48 -21.13
CA GLY A 607 -12.98 -9.36 -20.44
C GLY A 607 -12.02 -8.43 -19.71
N ASN A 608 -10.71 -8.56 -19.96
CA ASN A 608 -9.70 -7.91 -19.15
C ASN A 608 -9.52 -6.43 -19.46
N TYR A 609 -9.25 -5.63 -18.43
CA TYR A 609 -8.95 -4.20 -18.55
C TYR A 609 -7.96 -3.75 -17.47
N TYR A 610 -7.09 -2.80 -17.81
CA TYR A 610 -6.05 -2.29 -16.90
C TYR A 610 -5.78 -0.80 -17.13
N PHE A 611 -5.34 -0.12 -16.08
CA PHE A 611 -4.88 1.27 -16.09
C PHE A 611 -3.59 1.42 -15.28
N SER A 612 -2.61 2.14 -15.83
CA SER A 612 -1.47 2.64 -15.05
C SER A 612 -1.88 3.88 -14.26
N VAL A 613 -1.51 3.93 -12.97
CA VAL A 613 -1.98 4.93 -12.02
C VAL A 613 -0.87 5.42 -11.08
N GLU A 614 -1.13 6.54 -10.41
CA GLU A 614 -0.24 7.16 -9.44
C GLU A 614 -0.49 6.58 -8.04
N PRO A 615 0.52 6.54 -7.16
CA PRO A 615 0.36 6.13 -5.77
C PRO A 615 -0.55 7.08 -4.98
N PHE A 616 -1.17 6.55 -3.91
CA PHE A 616 -1.99 7.29 -2.94
C PHE A 616 -3.08 8.18 -3.55
N THR A 617 -3.67 7.76 -4.67
CA THR A 617 -4.62 8.55 -5.46
C THR A 617 -5.96 7.82 -5.57
N THR A 618 -7.07 8.57 -5.44
CA THR A 618 -8.43 8.04 -5.61
C THR A 618 -8.88 8.11 -7.06
N TYR A 619 -9.41 6.99 -7.57
CA TYR A 619 -9.92 6.80 -8.91
C TYR A 619 -11.38 6.37 -8.90
N THR A 620 -12.14 6.86 -9.87
CA THR A 620 -13.50 6.37 -10.15
C THR A 620 -13.49 5.62 -11.48
N ILE A 621 -13.76 4.32 -11.46
CA ILE A 621 -13.77 3.46 -12.64
C ILE A 621 -15.22 3.13 -12.99
N THR A 622 -15.60 3.30 -14.25
CA THR A 622 -16.98 3.10 -14.72
C THR A 622 -17.01 2.29 -16.01
N VAL A 623 -18.02 1.44 -16.16
CA VAL A 623 -18.28 0.70 -17.40
C VAL A 623 -19.77 0.81 -17.74
N ALA A 624 -20.10 0.90 -19.03
CA ALA A 624 -21.50 0.89 -19.44
C ALA A 624 -22.07 -0.53 -19.31
N THR A 625 -23.30 -0.63 -18.82
CA THR A 625 -24.02 -1.91 -18.76
C THR A 625 -24.17 -2.49 -20.19
N PRO A 626 -23.70 -3.72 -20.45
CA PRO A 626 -23.86 -4.36 -21.75
C PRO A 626 -25.35 -4.54 -22.11
N ILE A 627 -25.67 -4.48 -23.40
CA ILE A 627 -27.05 -4.66 -23.86
C ILE A 627 -27.52 -6.07 -23.51
N GLY A 628 -28.65 -6.18 -22.80
CA GLY A 628 -29.24 -7.45 -22.40
C GLY A 628 -28.70 -8.01 -21.08
N TYR A 629 -27.88 -7.25 -20.36
CA TYR A 629 -27.33 -7.62 -19.07
C TYR A 629 -27.81 -6.68 -17.95
N GLN A 630 -27.69 -7.15 -16.71
CA GLN A 630 -27.82 -6.36 -15.50
C GLN A 630 -26.56 -6.56 -14.64
N LEU A 631 -26.23 -5.56 -13.82
CA LEU A 631 -25.14 -5.70 -12.86
C LEU A 631 -25.50 -6.81 -11.87
N THR A 632 -24.59 -7.74 -11.61
CA THR A 632 -24.80 -8.76 -10.58
C THR A 632 -24.83 -8.12 -9.18
N ALA A 633 -25.29 -8.86 -8.18
CA ALA A 633 -25.27 -8.35 -6.82
C ALA A 633 -23.82 -8.09 -6.40
N ALA A 634 -23.49 -6.82 -6.13
CA ALA A 634 -22.21 -6.50 -5.51
C ALA A 634 -22.09 -7.23 -4.17
N ASN A 635 -20.92 -7.79 -3.88
CA ASN A 635 -20.55 -8.28 -2.55
C ASN A 635 -21.31 -9.53 -2.08
N ALA A 636 -21.28 -10.61 -2.86
CA ALA A 636 -21.64 -11.94 -2.35
C ALA A 636 -20.81 -12.34 -1.10
N MET A 637 -19.73 -11.61 -0.81
CA MET A 637 -19.00 -11.61 0.46
C MET A 637 -18.79 -10.18 1.04
N ALA A 638 -19.85 -9.57 1.58
CA ALA A 638 -19.84 -8.44 2.55
C ALA A 638 -18.80 -7.30 2.38
N LEU A 639 -19.23 -6.17 1.81
CA LEU A 639 -18.61 -4.86 2.06
C LEU A 639 -19.20 -4.25 3.34
N ASP A 640 -18.33 -3.85 4.27
CA ASP A 640 -18.62 -2.74 5.17
C ASP A 640 -17.79 -1.51 4.74
N ALA A 641 -18.08 -0.35 5.31
CA ALA A 641 -17.34 0.89 5.04
C ALA A 641 -15.85 0.83 5.45
N ALA A 642 -15.38 -0.25 6.08
CA ALA A 642 -13.99 -0.51 6.41
C ALA A 642 -13.24 -1.32 5.34
N ASN A 643 -13.89 -1.75 4.24
CA ASN A 643 -13.25 -2.45 3.12
C ASN A 643 -12.96 -1.56 1.90
N LEU A 644 -13.38 -0.30 1.87
CA LEU A 644 -13.00 0.66 0.80
C LEU A 644 -11.51 1.03 0.80
N ASN A 645 -10.72 0.48 1.74
CA ASN A 645 -9.30 0.75 1.97
C ASN A 645 -8.52 -0.51 2.38
N SER A 646 -9.08 -1.72 2.28
CA SER A 646 -8.37 -2.95 2.63
C SER A 646 -7.56 -3.45 1.44
N ASN A 647 -6.23 -3.32 1.56
CA ASN A 647 -5.31 -4.04 0.70
C ASN A 647 -5.38 -5.54 1.08
N HIS A 648 -6.07 -6.34 0.25
CA HIS A 648 -6.15 -7.81 0.23
C HIS A 648 -6.91 -8.58 1.34
N ALA A 649 -7.92 -9.35 0.90
CA ALA A 649 -8.20 -10.73 1.34
C ALA A 649 -8.57 -11.59 0.10
N ILE A 650 -8.30 -12.91 0.12
CA ILE A 650 -8.57 -13.85 -1.02
C ILE A 650 -10.05 -13.85 -1.49
N SER A 651 -10.95 -13.28 -0.70
CA SER A 651 -12.36 -13.07 -1.04
C SER A 651 -12.63 -11.90 -1.99
N ASP A 652 -11.66 -10.99 -2.16
CA ASP A 652 -11.74 -9.67 -2.83
C ASP A 652 -11.10 -9.68 -4.23
N THR A 653 -10.67 -10.85 -4.73
CA THR A 653 -10.04 -10.98 -6.06
C THR A 653 -10.91 -11.75 -7.04
N ILE A 654 -12.15 -12.05 -6.66
CA ILE A 654 -13.05 -12.92 -7.41
C ILE A 654 -14.50 -12.45 -7.37
N ASP A 655 -14.85 -11.40 -6.64
CA ASP A 655 -16.20 -10.87 -6.58
C ASP A 655 -16.40 -9.70 -7.55
N SER A 656 -17.55 -9.03 -7.46
CA SER A 656 -17.87 -7.84 -8.25
C SER A 656 -17.89 -6.62 -7.34
N ASP A 657 -16.96 -5.68 -7.54
CA ASP A 657 -16.80 -4.47 -6.71
C ASP A 657 -17.80 -3.37 -7.06
N ALA A 658 -18.36 -3.43 -8.26
CA ALA A 658 -19.07 -2.30 -8.82
C ALA A 658 -20.43 -2.06 -8.15
N LEU A 659 -20.73 -0.79 -7.88
CA LEU A 659 -22.04 -0.32 -7.43
C LEU A 659 -22.69 0.58 -8.48
N LEU A 660 -24.02 0.62 -8.51
CA LEU A 660 -24.74 1.55 -9.38
C LEU A 660 -24.71 2.97 -8.81
N VAL A 661 -23.96 3.86 -9.45
CA VAL A 661 -23.95 5.30 -9.17
C VAL A 661 -24.56 6.03 -10.36
N ASN A 662 -25.68 6.73 -10.16
CA ASN A 662 -26.44 7.38 -11.24
C ASN A 662 -26.77 6.43 -12.41
N SER A 663 -27.10 5.18 -12.11
CA SER A 663 -27.37 4.09 -13.08
C SER A 663 -26.16 3.61 -13.90
N ALA A 664 -24.93 3.97 -13.51
CA ALA A 664 -23.71 3.45 -14.10
C ALA A 664 -22.97 2.55 -13.10
N PRO A 665 -22.60 1.31 -13.47
CA PRO A 665 -21.66 0.49 -12.70
C PRO A 665 -20.35 1.24 -12.45
N THR A 666 -19.99 1.39 -11.18
CA THR A 666 -18.92 2.28 -10.71
C THR A 666 -18.14 1.64 -9.56
N ILE A 667 -16.81 1.68 -9.65
CA ILE A 667 -15.86 1.33 -8.59
C ILE A 667 -15.15 2.61 -8.12
N LEU A 668 -15.02 2.78 -6.81
CA LEU A 668 -14.22 3.86 -6.21
C LEU A 668 -13.04 3.23 -5.47
N TYR A 669 -11.82 3.53 -5.88
CA TYR A 669 -10.62 2.89 -5.35
C TYR A 669 -9.52 3.91 -5.04
N THR A 670 -8.79 3.73 -3.94
CA THR A 670 -7.59 4.50 -3.61
C THR A 670 -6.36 3.61 -3.69
N THR A 671 -5.40 3.98 -4.54
CA THR A 671 -4.14 3.26 -4.69
C THR A 671 -3.28 3.34 -3.43
N GLY A 672 -2.49 2.29 -3.21
CA GLY A 672 -1.44 2.25 -2.19
C GLY A 672 -0.16 2.98 -2.63
N GLY A 673 0.97 2.57 -2.05
CA GLY A 673 2.30 3.05 -2.42
C GLY A 673 2.80 2.47 -3.77
N PRO A 674 3.95 2.95 -4.26
CA PRO A 674 4.56 2.45 -5.51
C PRO A 674 4.65 0.91 -5.57
N GLY A 675 4.43 0.34 -6.76
CA GLY A 675 4.46 -1.09 -7.02
C GLY A 675 3.30 -1.92 -6.44
N GLN A 676 2.38 -1.31 -5.68
CA GLN A 676 1.20 -1.99 -5.13
C GLN A 676 0.09 -2.12 -6.17
N ASN A 677 0.30 -3.00 -7.15
CA ASN A 677 -0.69 -3.34 -8.17
C ASN A 677 -1.94 -3.95 -7.54
N ASN A 678 -3.11 -3.64 -8.10
CA ASN A 678 -4.38 -4.22 -7.67
C ASN A 678 -5.16 -4.78 -8.87
N HIS A 679 -5.19 -6.11 -8.95
CA HIS A 679 -5.92 -6.87 -9.96
C HIS A 679 -7.20 -7.53 -9.42
N GLY A 680 -7.85 -6.91 -8.44
CA GLY A 680 -9.15 -7.35 -7.90
C GLY A 680 -10.33 -6.51 -8.38
N LEU A 681 -10.10 -5.43 -9.15
CA LEU A 681 -11.17 -4.51 -9.52
C LEU A 681 -11.98 -5.09 -10.69
N ASP A 682 -13.13 -5.67 -10.41
CA ASP A 682 -13.88 -6.53 -11.31
C ASP A 682 -15.36 -6.12 -11.45
N PHE A 683 -15.95 -6.37 -12.62
CA PHE A 683 -17.37 -6.08 -12.91
C PHE A 683 -18.12 -7.33 -13.36
N GLY A 684 -19.06 -7.81 -12.54
CA GLY A 684 -19.92 -8.95 -12.87
C GLY A 684 -21.25 -8.53 -13.48
N PHE A 685 -21.62 -9.11 -14.62
CA PHE A 685 -22.91 -8.86 -15.26
C PHE A 685 -23.65 -10.17 -15.50
N THR A 686 -24.93 -10.22 -15.17
CA THR A 686 -25.76 -11.40 -15.43
C THR A 686 -26.86 -11.11 -16.47
N GLN A 687 -27.18 -12.11 -17.28
CA GLN A 687 -28.29 -12.03 -18.21
C GLN A 687 -29.62 -12.38 -17.52
N PRO A 688 -30.71 -11.64 -17.80
CA PRO A 688 -32.05 -12.08 -17.42
C PRO A 688 -32.36 -13.43 -18.08
N VAL A 689 -32.71 -14.45 -17.28
CA VAL A 689 -32.92 -15.84 -17.74
C VAL A 689 -33.96 -15.93 -18.87
N ASP A 690 -33.61 -16.57 -20.00
CA ASP A 690 -34.45 -16.69 -21.20
C ASP A 690 -35.70 -17.56 -20.94
N GLY A 691 -36.86 -16.91 -21.01
CA GLY A 691 -38.17 -17.39 -20.59
C GLY A 691 -39.17 -16.24 -20.35
N GLN A 692 -38.67 -15.02 -20.15
CA GLN A 692 -39.45 -13.79 -20.28
C GLN A 692 -39.29 -13.22 -21.69
N VAL A 693 -40.20 -13.60 -22.59
CA VAL A 693 -40.51 -12.75 -23.75
C VAL A 693 -41.11 -11.45 -23.21
N ASP A 694 -40.31 -10.40 -23.26
CA ASP A 694 -40.69 -9.04 -22.96
C ASP A 694 -41.77 -8.55 -23.96
N ILE A 695 -43.02 -8.51 -23.50
CA ILE A 695 -44.03 -7.60 -24.02
C ILE A 695 -44.37 -6.54 -22.96
N LEU A 696 -43.37 -5.98 -22.29
CA LEU A 696 -43.51 -4.83 -21.41
C LEU A 696 -42.26 -3.96 -21.54
N ASN A 697 -42.22 -3.21 -22.65
CA ASN A 697 -41.60 -1.88 -22.62
C ASN A 697 -42.33 -1.02 -21.57
N THR A 698 -41.94 -1.18 -20.32
CA THR A 698 -42.06 -0.25 -19.21
C THR A 698 -40.92 -0.59 -18.26
N ALA A 699 -40.08 0.42 -17.98
CA ALA A 699 -38.92 0.38 -17.09
C ALA A 699 -39.10 -0.53 -15.86
N PRO A 700 -38.02 -1.17 -15.35
CA PRO A 700 -38.11 -1.90 -14.09
C PRO A 700 -38.56 -0.91 -13.02
N THR A 701 -39.79 -1.09 -12.53
CA THR A 701 -40.25 -0.36 -11.36
C THR A 701 -39.46 -0.90 -10.18
N VAL A 702 -38.43 -0.15 -9.78
CA VAL A 702 -37.81 -0.24 -8.47
C VAL A 702 -38.91 -0.44 -7.46
N ALA A 703 -38.89 -1.56 -6.72
CA ALA A 703 -39.86 -1.81 -5.67
C ALA A 703 -39.81 -0.61 -4.71
N THR A 704 -40.93 0.08 -4.56
CA THR A 704 -41.03 1.24 -3.69
C THR A 704 -40.95 0.75 -2.25
N ASN A 705 -39.81 1.00 -1.62
CA ASN A 705 -39.50 0.65 -0.23
C ASN A 705 -39.43 1.96 0.57
N PRO A 706 -40.57 2.51 1.02
CA PRO A 706 -40.58 3.69 1.87
C PRO A 706 -40.01 3.32 3.25
N SER A 707 -38.91 3.96 3.62
CA SER A 707 -38.23 3.75 4.91
C SER A 707 -37.78 5.09 5.46
N LEU A 708 -37.76 5.23 6.78
CA LEU A 708 -37.45 6.49 7.47
C LEU A 708 -36.63 6.21 8.72
N ALA A 709 -35.66 7.06 9.02
CA ALA A 709 -34.90 7.09 10.27
C ALA A 709 -35.26 8.35 11.05
N VAL A 710 -35.37 8.26 12.38
CA VAL A 710 -35.73 9.42 13.22
C VAL A 710 -34.78 9.54 14.41
N ASP A 711 -34.30 10.76 14.64
CA ASP A 711 -33.43 11.15 15.74
C ASP A 711 -34.09 12.28 16.55
N LYS A 712 -33.92 12.31 17.87
CA LYS A 712 -34.41 13.42 18.71
C LYS A 712 -33.33 13.85 19.71
N GLN A 713 -32.90 15.10 19.60
CA GLN A 713 -31.78 15.65 20.34
C GLN A 713 -32.23 16.75 21.31
N LEU A 714 -31.71 16.76 22.54
CA LEU A 714 -31.78 17.91 23.45
C LEU A 714 -30.73 18.95 23.05
N ASN A 715 -31.16 20.18 22.83
CA ASN A 715 -30.28 21.29 22.47
C ASN A 715 -30.10 22.21 23.70
N GLY A 716 -29.22 21.81 24.62
CA GLY A 716 -28.90 22.56 25.84
C GLY A 716 -28.15 21.74 26.89
N VAL A 717 -27.72 22.39 27.97
CA VAL A 717 -26.97 21.75 29.06
C VAL A 717 -27.89 21.53 30.27
N ASN A 718 -28.15 20.28 30.62
CA ASN A 718 -28.89 19.82 31.80
C ASN A 718 -28.04 20.03 33.08
N PRO A 719 -28.61 20.41 34.26
CA PRO A 719 -30.04 20.52 34.61
C PRO A 719 -30.67 21.91 34.46
N PHE A 720 -31.99 21.88 34.28
CA PHE A 720 -32.87 23.04 34.12
C PHE A 720 -33.67 23.30 35.41
N GLY A 721 -33.57 24.51 35.95
CA GLY A 721 -34.40 25.00 37.05
C GLY A 721 -35.80 25.39 36.59
N VAL A 722 -36.73 25.67 37.52
CA VAL A 722 -38.10 26.12 37.21
C VAL A 722 -38.09 27.43 36.41
N GLY A 723 -38.73 27.46 35.25
CA GLY A 723 -38.80 28.62 34.36
C GLY A 723 -37.77 28.66 33.23
N ASP A 724 -36.84 27.70 33.19
CA ASP A 724 -35.84 27.58 32.13
C ASP A 724 -36.46 27.06 30.81
N THR A 725 -35.83 27.45 29.71
CA THR A 725 -36.21 27.03 28.35
C THR A 725 -35.46 25.76 27.95
N ILE A 726 -36.20 24.77 27.44
CA ILE A 726 -35.67 23.49 26.94
C ILE A 726 -36.01 23.38 25.46
N ASN A 727 -35.01 23.10 24.62
CA ASN A 727 -35.19 22.92 23.18
C ASN A 727 -34.88 21.48 22.78
N PHE A 728 -35.72 20.89 21.94
CA PHE A 728 -35.46 19.62 21.27
C PHE A 728 -35.51 19.80 19.76
N THR A 729 -34.66 19.09 19.04
CA THR A 729 -34.76 18.91 17.59
C THR A 729 -35.08 17.46 17.30
N ILE A 730 -36.19 17.20 16.60
CA ILE A 730 -36.53 15.90 16.02
C ILE A 730 -36.12 15.95 14.55
N ARG A 731 -35.28 15.05 14.06
CA ARG A 731 -34.88 14.92 12.66
C ARG A 731 -35.41 13.61 12.08
N ILE A 732 -36.18 13.69 11.00
CA ILE A 732 -36.74 12.52 10.29
C ILE A 732 -36.13 12.49 8.90
N THR A 733 -35.45 11.40 8.53
CA THR A 733 -34.73 11.23 7.26
C THR A 733 -35.34 10.08 6.46
N ASN A 734 -35.68 10.27 5.19
CA ASN A 734 -36.12 9.18 4.31
C ASN A 734 -34.92 8.29 3.95
N THR A 735 -34.89 7.07 4.47
CA THR A 735 -33.86 6.05 4.18
C THR A 735 -34.31 5.06 3.12
N GLY A 736 -35.53 5.22 2.60
CA GLY A 736 -36.11 4.42 1.54
C GLY A 736 -35.75 4.92 0.14
N ASN A 737 -36.23 4.21 -0.87
CA ASN A 737 -35.96 4.51 -2.28
C ASN A 737 -37.16 5.19 -3.01
N VAL A 738 -38.20 5.57 -2.27
CA VAL A 738 -39.38 6.29 -2.77
C VAL A 738 -39.65 7.52 -1.90
N ALA A 739 -40.15 8.60 -2.51
CA ALA A 739 -40.53 9.80 -1.77
C ALA A 739 -41.68 9.51 -0.79
N ILE A 740 -41.58 10.03 0.44
CA ILE A 740 -42.63 9.95 1.44
C ILE A 740 -43.60 11.09 1.17
N THR A 741 -44.87 10.77 0.93
CA THR A 741 -45.87 11.76 0.51
C THR A 741 -46.83 12.15 1.65
N SER A 742 -46.75 11.47 2.79
CA SER A 742 -47.45 11.85 4.01
C SER A 742 -46.65 11.40 5.24
N LEU A 743 -46.44 12.32 6.18
CA LEU A 743 -45.59 12.11 7.35
C LEU A 743 -46.29 12.60 8.63
N PRO A 744 -47.22 11.82 9.21
CA PRO A 744 -47.77 12.11 10.52
C PRO A 744 -46.70 11.95 11.62
N LEU A 745 -46.71 12.83 12.62
CA LEU A 745 -45.82 12.77 13.80
C LEU A 745 -46.64 12.99 15.07
N GLU A 746 -46.32 12.25 16.14
CA GLU A 746 -46.81 12.53 17.49
C GLU A 746 -45.60 12.63 18.45
N ASP A 747 -45.60 13.64 19.32
CA ASP A 747 -44.59 13.84 20.35
C ASP A 747 -45.27 14.04 21.70
N ARG A 748 -44.95 13.22 22.71
CA ARG A 748 -45.53 13.36 24.06
C ARG A 748 -44.51 13.86 25.06
N PHE A 749 -45.02 14.56 26.06
CA PHE A 749 -44.23 15.18 27.11
C PHE A 749 -45.01 15.19 28.43
N SER A 750 -44.29 15.27 29.55
CA SER A 750 -44.91 15.38 30.86
C SER A 750 -45.31 16.82 31.16
N ASN A 751 -46.61 17.09 31.11
CA ASN A 751 -47.16 18.38 31.53
C ASN A 751 -47.02 18.67 33.05
N ALA A 752 -46.49 17.72 33.83
CA ALA A 752 -46.13 17.91 35.23
C ALA A 752 -44.75 18.59 35.40
N PHE A 753 -43.86 18.47 34.41
CA PHE A 753 -42.48 18.98 34.49
C PHE A 753 -42.17 20.06 33.47
N ILE A 754 -42.79 20.01 32.29
CA ILE A 754 -42.56 20.98 31.22
C ILE A 754 -43.88 21.32 30.52
N THR A 755 -44.00 22.55 30.03
CA THR A 755 -45.13 22.98 29.19
C THR A 755 -44.63 23.50 27.86
N LEU A 756 -45.36 23.23 26.79
CA LEU A 756 -45.01 23.69 25.45
C LEU A 756 -44.98 25.22 25.41
N VAL A 757 -43.92 25.78 24.85
CA VAL A 757 -43.80 27.20 24.49
C VAL A 757 -44.09 27.39 23.01
N SER A 758 -43.42 26.62 22.16
CA SER A 758 -43.57 26.66 20.71
C SER A 758 -43.07 25.37 20.07
N ALA A 759 -43.56 25.07 18.86
CA ALA A 759 -42.91 24.11 17.99
C ALA A 759 -42.92 24.61 16.54
N ASN A 760 -41.92 24.21 15.78
CA ASN A 760 -41.77 24.53 14.37
C ASN A 760 -41.41 23.24 13.60
N PRO A 761 -42.27 22.73 12.70
CA PRO A 761 -43.60 23.23 12.35
C PRO A 761 -44.59 23.23 13.53
N THR A 762 -45.61 24.09 13.47
CA THR A 762 -46.63 24.17 14.54
C THR A 762 -47.48 22.89 14.57
N PRO A 763 -47.76 22.27 15.74
CA PRO A 763 -48.57 21.06 15.81
C PRO A 763 -50.03 21.37 15.48
N ASP A 764 -50.70 20.44 14.80
CA ASP A 764 -52.14 20.50 14.53
C ASP A 764 -52.99 20.30 15.79
N GLY A 765 -52.43 19.62 16.80
CA GLY A 765 -53.10 19.37 18.07
C GLY A 765 -52.14 19.40 19.25
N VAL A 766 -52.58 20.01 20.34
CA VAL A 766 -51.87 20.03 21.63
C VAL A 766 -52.88 19.65 22.72
N ASN A 767 -52.74 18.46 23.31
CA ASN A 767 -53.69 17.98 24.31
C ASN A 767 -53.00 17.13 25.39
N GLY A 768 -53.13 17.53 26.65
CA GLY A 768 -52.78 16.67 27.79
C GLY A 768 -51.35 16.12 27.83
N GLY A 769 -50.35 16.85 27.30
CA GLY A 769 -48.98 16.35 27.20
C GLY A 769 -48.67 15.64 25.88
N ILE A 770 -49.45 15.87 24.82
CA ILE A 770 -49.24 15.29 23.49
C ILE A 770 -49.29 16.42 22.45
N LEU A 771 -48.34 16.42 21.53
CA LEU A 771 -48.25 17.22 20.32
C LEU A 771 -48.51 16.32 19.13
N THR A 772 -49.38 16.71 18.21
CA THR A 772 -49.70 15.93 17.01
C THR A 772 -49.55 16.78 15.76
N TRP A 773 -48.88 16.23 14.76
CA TRP A 773 -48.86 16.68 13.37
C TRP A 773 -49.53 15.61 12.53
N THR A 774 -50.60 16.00 11.87
CA THR A 774 -51.41 15.15 11.00
C THR A 774 -50.62 14.80 9.75
N ASP A 775 -49.82 15.74 9.24
CA ASP A 775 -48.86 15.53 8.16
C ASP A 775 -47.82 16.66 8.13
N LEU A 776 -46.55 16.34 8.37
CA LEU A 776 -45.44 17.30 8.33
C LEU A 776 -45.09 17.77 6.91
N LEU A 777 -45.57 17.06 5.88
CA LEU A 777 -45.34 17.38 4.47
C LEU A 777 -46.56 18.06 3.83
N ALA A 778 -47.56 18.46 4.63
CA ALA A 778 -48.75 19.13 4.14
C ALA A 778 -48.42 20.42 3.37
N GLY A 779 -48.59 20.39 2.04
CA GLY A 779 -48.30 21.50 1.14
C GLY A 779 -47.03 21.32 0.29
N ASP A 780 -46.28 20.24 0.50
CA ASP A 780 -45.20 19.82 -0.38
C ASP A 780 -45.75 18.84 -1.45
N PRO A 781 -45.83 19.23 -2.73
CA PRO A 781 -46.38 18.39 -3.77
C PRO A 781 -45.46 17.21 -4.16
N ASP A 782 -44.18 17.27 -3.81
CA ASP A 782 -43.15 16.31 -4.21
C ASP A 782 -42.82 15.31 -3.09
N GLY A 783 -43.13 15.66 -1.84
CA GLY A 783 -42.89 14.82 -0.65
C GLY A 783 -41.42 14.80 -0.23
N LEU A 784 -41.09 14.05 0.84
CA LEU A 784 -39.72 13.93 1.35
C LEU A 784 -38.94 12.92 0.49
N ALA A 785 -38.02 13.38 -0.34
CA ALA A 785 -37.28 12.54 -1.28
C ALA A 785 -36.29 11.57 -0.58
N PRO A 786 -35.83 10.48 -1.23
CA PRO A 786 -34.78 9.61 -0.69
C PRO A 786 -33.55 10.39 -0.20
N ASN A 787 -33.09 10.08 1.02
CA ASN A 787 -32.02 10.74 1.79
C ASN A 787 -32.31 12.18 2.25
N GLU A 788 -33.49 12.73 1.96
CA GLU A 788 -33.91 14.03 2.47
C GLU A 788 -34.40 13.93 3.91
N ALA A 789 -34.22 14.99 4.69
CA ALA A 789 -34.65 15.04 6.09
C ALA A 789 -35.47 16.29 6.41
N ILE A 790 -36.49 16.12 7.24
CA ILE A 790 -37.29 17.19 7.84
C ILE A 790 -37.03 17.27 9.34
N THR A 791 -37.00 18.48 9.87
CA THR A 791 -36.75 18.73 11.30
C THR A 791 -37.96 19.38 11.97
N VAL A 792 -38.27 18.94 13.19
CA VAL A 792 -39.27 19.54 14.08
C VAL A 792 -38.57 20.01 15.35
N ASP A 793 -38.49 21.32 15.51
CA ASP A 793 -37.94 21.94 16.71
C ASP A 793 -39.04 22.23 17.71
N VAL A 794 -38.90 21.72 18.93
CA VAL A 794 -39.90 21.87 20.01
C VAL A 794 -39.27 22.54 21.21
N THR A 795 -39.86 23.65 21.64
CA THR A 795 -39.42 24.44 22.79
C THR A 795 -40.43 24.32 23.92
N PHE A 796 -39.93 24.03 25.12
CA PHE A 796 -40.69 23.95 26.36
C PHE A 796 -40.14 24.91 27.41
N THR A 797 -40.96 25.21 28.41
CA THR A 797 -40.53 25.83 29.68
C THR A 797 -40.75 24.85 30.81
N THR A 798 -39.81 24.77 31.74
CA THR A 798 -39.92 23.93 32.93
C THR A 798 -40.92 24.48 33.94
N LEU A 799 -41.80 23.60 34.43
CA LEU A 799 -42.79 23.85 35.48
C LEU A 799 -42.33 23.36 36.86
N ALA A 800 -41.35 22.46 36.90
CA ALA A 800 -40.74 21.90 38.11
C ALA A 800 -39.22 21.74 37.93
N ASP A 801 -38.46 21.74 39.03
CA ASP A 801 -37.00 21.60 39.00
C ASP A 801 -36.62 20.21 38.47
N THR A 802 -35.87 20.17 37.37
CA THR A 802 -35.48 18.91 36.73
C THR A 802 -34.41 18.15 37.52
N THR A 803 -33.80 18.75 38.56
CA THR A 803 -32.85 18.08 39.48
C THR A 803 -33.50 17.01 40.36
N LEU A 804 -34.83 17.03 40.48
CA LEU A 804 -35.62 16.00 41.16
C LEU A 804 -35.97 14.80 40.26
N LEU A 805 -35.62 14.86 38.97
CA LEU A 805 -35.74 13.72 38.06
C LEU A 805 -34.57 12.74 38.32
N PRO A 806 -34.82 11.42 38.43
CA PRO A 806 -33.75 10.45 38.65
C PRO A 806 -32.71 10.46 37.49
N ALA A 807 -31.43 10.21 37.80
CA ALA A 807 -30.40 10.02 36.77
C ALA A 807 -30.68 8.74 35.97
N MET A 808 -30.60 8.77 34.64
CA MET A 808 -30.81 7.57 33.81
C MET A 808 -29.54 6.72 33.82
N THR A 809 -29.69 5.48 34.26
CA THR A 809 -28.97 4.35 33.68
C THR A 809 -29.93 3.72 32.68
N ASN A 810 -29.43 3.29 31.52
CA ASN A 810 -30.24 2.68 30.46
C ASN A 810 -31.17 1.60 31.06
N CYS A 811 -32.48 1.86 30.99
CA CYS A 811 -33.61 0.92 30.95
C CYS A 811 -33.60 -0.34 31.87
N SER A 812 -33.60 -0.35 33.23
CA SER A 812 -34.76 -0.68 34.14
C SER A 812 -34.31 -1.40 35.45
N PRO A 813 -35.10 -1.79 36.51
CA PRO A 813 -36.41 -1.39 37.05
C PRO A 813 -36.34 -0.93 38.54
N ALA A 814 -36.49 0.37 38.84
CA ALA A 814 -37.08 0.83 40.12
C ALA A 814 -37.45 2.33 40.10
N GLY A 815 -38.54 2.68 39.43
CA GLY A 815 -39.39 3.80 39.90
C GLY A 815 -39.49 5.07 39.05
N HIS A 816 -40.34 5.00 38.01
CA HIS A 816 -41.29 6.00 37.47
C HIS A 816 -40.81 7.39 36.91
N ALA A 817 -41.34 7.69 35.71
CA ALA A 817 -41.01 8.68 34.65
C ALA A 817 -41.72 10.08 34.82
N PRO A 818 -41.66 11.13 33.93
CA PRO A 818 -41.58 11.05 32.44
C PRO A 818 -40.90 12.19 31.62
N ASN A 819 -40.47 11.85 30.38
CA ASN A 819 -40.69 12.62 29.14
C ASN A 819 -40.53 11.65 27.94
N LEU A 820 -41.60 11.37 27.19
CA LEU A 820 -41.64 10.25 26.23
C LEU A 820 -42.33 10.67 24.93
N ALA A 821 -41.63 10.66 23.79
CA ALA A 821 -42.30 10.72 22.49
C ALA A 821 -42.96 9.37 22.19
N LEU A 822 -44.20 9.35 21.69
CA LEU A 822 -44.92 8.12 21.32
C LEU A 822 -45.26 8.16 19.83
N VAL A 823 -45.04 7.06 19.11
CA VAL A 823 -45.66 6.83 17.80
C VAL A 823 -46.23 5.40 17.73
N ALA A 824 -47.29 5.18 16.94
CA ALA A 824 -47.95 3.87 16.80
C ALA A 824 -47.85 3.27 15.37
N ASN A 825 -48.16 1.97 15.22
CA ASN A 825 -48.28 1.13 14.00
C ASN A 825 -47.17 1.21 12.91
N ALA A 826 -46.09 0.42 13.05
CA ALA A 826 -45.37 -0.17 11.91
C ALA A 826 -45.29 -1.70 12.08
N MET A 827 -45.55 -2.47 11.01
CA MET A 827 -45.29 -3.93 10.99
C MET A 827 -43.97 -4.19 10.26
N THR A 828 -43.06 -4.92 10.89
CA THR A 828 -41.95 -5.62 10.22
C THR A 828 -42.37 -7.07 9.92
N ASP A 829 -41.89 -7.61 8.81
CA ASP A 829 -42.12 -8.99 8.39
C ASP A 829 -41.19 -9.95 9.16
N SER A 830 -41.70 -11.16 9.42
CA SER A 830 -41.07 -12.39 9.98
C SER A 830 -40.93 -12.61 11.51
N ALA A 831 -41.92 -13.38 12.02
CA ALA A 831 -41.88 -14.46 13.02
C ALA A 831 -41.79 -14.17 14.56
N PRO A 832 -42.39 -15.04 15.42
CA PRO A 832 -42.70 -14.72 16.81
C PRO A 832 -41.61 -15.16 17.79
N VAL A 833 -41.34 -14.33 18.80
CA VAL A 833 -40.79 -14.78 20.08
C VAL A 833 -41.66 -14.20 21.19
N VAL A 834 -42.20 -15.09 22.03
CA VAL A 834 -42.90 -14.74 23.26
C VAL A 834 -42.13 -15.36 24.43
N THR A 835 -41.92 -14.50 25.45
CA THR A 835 -41.65 -14.71 26.88
C THR A 835 -40.26 -15.16 27.36
N ASP A 836 -39.55 -14.22 27.99
CA ASP A 836 -39.18 -14.20 29.42
C ASP A 836 -39.27 -12.70 29.81
N GLY A 837 -39.90 -12.22 30.88
CA GLY A 837 -39.59 -12.55 32.26
C GLY A 837 -38.36 -11.78 32.71
N ASP A 838 -38.53 -10.49 32.98
CA ASP A 838 -37.54 -9.53 33.50
C ASP A 838 -36.50 -8.93 32.51
N ASP A 839 -36.49 -7.58 32.53
CA ASP A 839 -35.44 -6.62 32.16
C ASP A 839 -35.17 -6.18 30.69
N GLU A 840 -35.03 -4.86 30.60
CA GLU A 840 -34.23 -4.04 29.68
C GLU A 840 -34.37 -4.22 28.15
N ASP A 841 -35.11 -3.33 27.48
CA ASP A 841 -34.65 -2.79 26.19
C ASP A 841 -35.38 -1.50 25.76
N CYS A 842 -34.58 -0.54 25.29
CA CYS A 842 -34.96 0.84 25.02
C CYS A 842 -35.69 1.00 23.69
N ALA A 843 -36.89 1.58 23.72
CA ALA A 843 -37.81 1.61 22.59
C ALA A 843 -37.46 2.68 21.52
N SER A 844 -37.68 2.37 20.24
CA SER A 844 -37.36 3.14 19.01
C SER A 844 -38.56 3.93 18.45
N VAL A 845 -38.33 5.02 17.65
CA VAL A 845 -39.39 5.84 17.00
C VAL A 845 -40.05 4.94 15.98
N GLN A 846 -41.37 4.81 16.01
CA GLN A 846 -42.14 4.23 14.90
C GLN A 846 -42.73 5.35 14.05
N ILE A 847 -43.07 5.08 12.80
CA ILE A 847 -43.81 6.00 11.92
C ILE A 847 -45.08 5.28 11.52
N LEU A 848 -46.22 5.97 11.56
CA LEU A 848 -47.52 5.41 11.22
C LEU A 848 -47.59 5.10 9.72
N ASN A 849 -47.18 3.89 9.32
CA ASN A 849 -47.33 3.25 7.99
C ASN A 849 -47.25 4.19 6.76
N PRO A 850 -46.06 4.39 6.15
CA PRO A 850 -46.01 4.91 4.79
C PRO A 850 -46.47 3.81 3.82
N THR A 851 -47.66 3.97 3.21
CA THR A 851 -48.17 2.99 2.22
C THR A 851 -47.95 3.50 0.80
N GLY A 852 -47.37 2.67 -0.07
CA GLY A 852 -47.27 2.92 -1.52
C GLY A 852 -48.57 2.70 -2.31
N ILE A 853 -49.67 2.28 -1.68
CA ILE A 853 -50.96 2.02 -2.34
C ILE A 853 -52.06 2.87 -1.70
N GLN A 854 -52.79 3.64 -2.52
CA GLN A 854 -53.77 4.61 -2.02
C GLN A 854 -55.22 4.10 -2.00
N LEU A 855 -55.84 4.14 -0.81
CA LEU A 855 -57.29 4.04 -0.60
C LEU A 855 -57.85 5.45 -0.34
N THR A 856 -58.94 5.83 -1.02
CA THR A 856 -59.59 7.15 -0.87
C THR A 856 -60.53 7.23 0.33
N ALA A 857 -61.08 6.11 0.78
CA ALA A 857 -61.95 6.04 1.94
C ALA A 857 -61.92 4.64 2.55
N ARG A 858 -62.04 4.55 3.88
CA ARG A 858 -62.23 3.30 4.62
C ARG A 858 -63.05 3.55 5.88
N SER A 859 -63.97 2.66 6.22
CA SER A 859 -64.74 2.77 7.47
C SER A 859 -65.31 1.44 7.94
N LEU A 860 -65.44 1.31 9.26
CA LEU A 860 -66.22 0.28 9.94
C LEU A 860 -67.45 0.93 10.57
N THR A 861 -68.63 0.37 10.37
CA THR A 861 -69.86 0.86 11.01
C THR A 861 -70.63 -0.29 11.64
N GLN A 862 -70.87 -0.23 12.95
CA GLN A 862 -71.79 -1.16 13.60
C GLN A 862 -73.20 -0.90 13.08
N THR A 863 -73.85 -1.93 12.57
CA THR A 863 -75.25 -1.92 12.13
C THR A 863 -76.06 -2.88 13.00
N ALA A 864 -77.39 -2.89 12.82
CA ALA A 864 -78.27 -3.84 13.50
C ALA A 864 -78.01 -5.30 13.08
N ASP A 865 -77.43 -5.50 11.89
CA ASP A 865 -77.24 -6.82 11.26
C ASP A 865 -75.79 -7.32 11.32
N GLY A 866 -74.85 -6.53 11.84
CA GLY A 866 -73.42 -6.86 11.89
C GLY A 866 -72.49 -5.66 11.73
N VAL A 867 -71.23 -5.90 11.38
CA VAL A 867 -70.22 -4.85 11.15
C VAL A 867 -70.06 -4.61 9.64
N LEU A 868 -70.39 -3.41 9.19
CA LEU A 868 -70.24 -3.02 7.80
C LEU A 868 -68.84 -2.47 7.54
N VAL A 869 -68.12 -3.11 6.61
CA VAL A 869 -66.76 -2.81 6.18
C VAL A 869 -66.81 -2.11 4.82
N ARG A 870 -66.26 -0.90 4.71
CA ARG A 870 -66.23 -0.12 3.47
C ARG A 870 -64.82 0.30 3.11
N TRP A 871 -64.48 0.23 1.82
CA TRP A 871 -63.25 0.81 1.28
C TRP A 871 -63.42 1.32 -0.15
N THR A 872 -62.59 2.29 -0.55
CA THR A 872 -62.52 2.81 -1.92
C THR A 872 -61.07 2.83 -2.37
N THR A 873 -60.77 2.21 -3.51
CA THR A 873 -59.45 2.25 -4.14
C THR A 873 -59.28 3.52 -4.97
N ILE A 874 -58.04 3.97 -5.17
CA ILE A 874 -57.73 5.07 -6.12
C ILE A 874 -57.32 4.53 -7.49
N ASN A 875 -56.66 3.36 -7.51
CA ASN A 875 -56.16 2.69 -8.70
C ASN A 875 -56.32 1.16 -8.52
N GLU A 876 -56.67 0.42 -9.57
CA GLU A 876 -56.76 -1.05 -9.58
C GLU A 876 -55.93 -1.68 -10.72
N SER A 877 -54.95 -0.95 -11.25
CA SER A 877 -54.13 -1.35 -12.41
C SER A 877 -53.39 -2.67 -12.22
N ASP A 878 -53.09 -3.03 -10.97
CA ASP A 878 -52.39 -4.25 -10.57
C ASP A 878 -53.21 -5.10 -9.59
N ILE A 879 -54.49 -4.81 -9.37
CA ILE A 879 -55.33 -5.50 -8.37
C ILE A 879 -56.26 -6.52 -9.03
N ALA A 880 -56.19 -7.78 -8.61
CA ALA A 880 -57.11 -8.85 -9.02
C ALA A 880 -58.37 -8.94 -8.12
N GLY A 881 -58.24 -8.64 -6.83
CA GLY A 881 -59.38 -8.64 -5.90
C GLY A 881 -58.98 -8.55 -4.44
N PHE A 882 -59.91 -8.82 -3.54
CA PHE A 882 -59.74 -8.62 -2.10
C PHE A 882 -60.23 -9.80 -1.25
N HIS A 883 -59.55 -10.05 -0.13
CA HIS A 883 -60.04 -10.83 0.99
C HIS A 883 -60.20 -9.97 2.24
N ILE A 884 -61.20 -10.28 3.06
CA ILE A 884 -61.44 -9.60 4.34
C ILE A 884 -61.07 -10.54 5.46
N TRP A 885 -60.31 -10.04 6.42
CA TRP A 885 -59.88 -10.75 7.62
C TRP A 885 -60.32 -9.98 8.86
N ARG A 886 -60.59 -10.71 9.94
CA ARG A 886 -60.82 -10.16 11.28
C ARG A 886 -59.93 -10.86 12.29
N SER A 887 -59.32 -10.08 13.17
CA SER A 887 -58.54 -10.58 14.32
C SER A 887 -59.08 -9.96 15.60
N ASN A 888 -59.15 -10.77 16.66
CA ASN A 888 -59.52 -10.32 18.01
C ASN A 888 -58.29 -10.31 18.96
N GLY A 889 -57.08 -10.13 18.41
CA GLY A 889 -55.84 -9.96 19.17
C GLY A 889 -55.03 -11.23 19.46
N VAL A 890 -55.41 -12.40 18.91
CA VAL A 890 -54.62 -13.65 19.07
C VAL A 890 -54.53 -14.44 17.75
N ASP A 891 -55.62 -14.56 16.98
CA ASP A 891 -55.66 -15.21 15.66
C ASP A 891 -56.46 -14.39 14.64
N ALA A 892 -56.00 -14.30 13.38
CA ALA A 892 -56.72 -13.65 12.28
C ALA A 892 -57.51 -14.68 11.45
N GLN A 893 -58.83 -14.50 11.35
CA GLN A 893 -59.72 -15.35 10.57
C GLN A 893 -60.12 -14.65 9.26
N ARG A 894 -59.98 -15.36 8.13
CA ARG A 894 -60.52 -14.89 6.84
C ARG A 894 -62.04 -15.01 6.84
N LEU A 895 -62.69 -13.88 6.63
CA LEU A 895 -64.15 -13.76 6.62
C LEU A 895 -64.75 -13.93 5.23
N SER A 896 -64.02 -13.57 4.16
CA SER A 896 -64.49 -13.78 2.78
C SER A 896 -64.12 -15.19 2.27
N PRO A 897 -65.10 -16.07 1.99
CA PRO A 897 -64.82 -17.44 1.55
C PRO A 897 -64.35 -17.54 0.09
N GLN A 898 -64.56 -16.48 -0.69
CA GLN A 898 -64.14 -16.33 -2.08
C GLN A 898 -63.52 -14.94 -2.27
N LEU A 899 -62.67 -14.80 -3.31
CA LEU A 899 -62.06 -13.52 -3.66
C LEU A 899 -63.15 -12.51 -4.06
N ILE A 900 -63.13 -11.34 -3.45
CA ILE A 900 -63.97 -10.21 -3.85
C ILE A 900 -63.29 -9.58 -5.06
N VAL A 901 -63.74 -9.94 -6.26
CA VAL A 901 -63.08 -9.52 -7.51
C VAL A 901 -63.08 -8.00 -7.64
N ALA A 902 -61.92 -7.45 -8.03
CA ALA A 902 -61.77 -6.03 -8.31
C ALA A 902 -62.64 -5.62 -9.50
N LYS A 903 -63.49 -4.60 -9.30
CA LYS A 903 -64.47 -4.11 -10.28
C LYS A 903 -63.80 -3.33 -11.42
N ALA A 904 -62.60 -2.80 -11.20
CA ALA A 904 -61.79 -2.06 -12.16
C ALA A 904 -60.38 -2.65 -12.31
N SER A 905 -60.24 -3.98 -12.16
CA SER A 905 -58.97 -4.69 -12.32
C SER A 905 -58.27 -4.31 -13.63
N GLY A 906 -56.99 -3.92 -13.56
CA GLY A 906 -56.20 -3.46 -14.70
C GLY A 906 -56.45 -2.00 -15.12
N GLN A 907 -57.28 -1.24 -14.40
CA GLN A 907 -57.58 0.17 -14.73
C GLN A 907 -56.88 1.13 -13.76
N THR A 908 -56.47 2.29 -14.29
CA THR A 908 -55.84 3.38 -13.51
C THR A 908 -56.82 4.17 -12.64
N SER A 909 -58.06 3.70 -12.49
CA SER A 909 -59.10 4.30 -11.66
C SER A 909 -59.69 3.27 -10.71
N GLY A 910 -59.90 3.66 -9.45
CA GLY A 910 -60.42 2.79 -8.41
C GLY A 910 -61.94 2.87 -8.23
N THR A 911 -62.46 2.02 -7.35
CA THR A 911 -63.89 1.80 -7.14
C THR A 911 -64.21 1.60 -5.64
N SER A 912 -65.47 1.81 -5.26
CA SER A 912 -65.95 1.58 -3.89
C SER A 912 -66.53 0.16 -3.68
N TYR A 913 -66.28 -0.37 -2.49
CA TYR A 913 -66.68 -1.68 -2.04
C TYR A 913 -67.29 -1.62 -0.65
N GLU A 914 -68.25 -2.51 -0.40
CA GLU A 914 -68.87 -2.71 0.90
C GLU A 914 -68.99 -4.22 1.15
N TRP A 915 -68.73 -4.64 2.39
CA TRP A 915 -68.82 -6.02 2.82
C TRP A 915 -69.34 -6.10 4.26
N LEU A 916 -70.29 -6.99 4.54
CA LEU A 916 -70.95 -7.08 5.86
C LEU A 916 -70.50 -8.34 6.61
N ASP A 917 -69.91 -8.15 7.79
CA ASP A 917 -69.66 -9.21 8.77
C ASP A 917 -70.96 -9.46 9.56
N ALA A 918 -71.81 -10.35 9.04
CA ALA A 918 -73.16 -10.56 9.57
C ALA A 918 -73.15 -11.16 10.99
N GLY A 919 -73.90 -10.55 11.91
CA GLY A 919 -73.99 -10.98 13.31
C GLY A 919 -72.82 -10.57 14.20
N ALA A 920 -71.80 -9.89 13.66
CA ALA A 920 -70.67 -9.39 14.43
C ALA A 920 -71.02 -8.15 15.27
N THR A 921 -70.46 -8.09 16.48
CA THR A 921 -70.42 -6.89 17.32
C THR A 921 -68.97 -6.42 17.43
N LEU A 922 -68.71 -5.14 17.20
CA LEU A 922 -67.37 -4.53 17.38
C LEU A 922 -66.98 -4.50 18.86
N GLN A 923 -65.84 -5.12 19.21
CA GLN A 923 -65.22 -5.05 20.53
C GLN A 923 -63.90 -4.27 20.49
N ARG A 924 -63.47 -3.78 21.66
CA ARG A 924 -62.17 -3.09 21.79
C ARG A 924 -61.06 -4.13 21.57
N GLY A 925 -60.15 -3.89 20.63
CA GLY A 925 -59.10 -4.83 20.20
C GLY A 925 -59.38 -5.53 18.87
N ASP A 926 -60.60 -5.43 18.32
CA ASP A 926 -60.91 -6.03 17.01
C ASP A 926 -60.20 -5.27 15.89
N THR A 927 -59.55 -6.01 14.99
CA THR A 927 -58.86 -5.49 13.80
C THR A 927 -59.46 -6.09 12.54
N TYR A 928 -59.87 -5.26 11.59
CA TYR A 928 -60.25 -5.70 10.24
C TYR A 928 -59.14 -5.39 9.24
N VAL A 929 -58.75 -6.39 8.45
CA VAL A 929 -57.67 -6.31 7.46
C VAL A 929 -58.22 -6.64 6.07
N LEU A 930 -57.85 -5.80 5.11
CA LEU A 930 -58.05 -6.01 3.68
C LEU A 930 -56.78 -6.63 3.10
N GLU A 931 -56.87 -7.87 2.62
CA GLU A 931 -55.83 -8.51 1.82
C GLU A 931 -56.12 -8.23 0.35
N ILE A 932 -55.27 -7.43 -0.29
CA ILE A 932 -55.33 -7.05 -1.70
C ILE A 932 -54.54 -8.09 -2.47
N VAL A 933 -55.21 -8.85 -3.33
CA VAL A 933 -54.58 -9.83 -4.22
C VAL A 933 -54.29 -9.15 -5.54
N LYS A 934 -53.02 -9.13 -5.94
CA LYS A 934 -52.54 -8.52 -7.18
C LYS A 934 -52.74 -9.46 -8.37
N VAL A 935 -52.67 -8.91 -9.59
CA VAL A 935 -52.81 -9.65 -10.84
C VAL A 935 -51.70 -10.69 -11.03
N ASP A 936 -50.53 -10.45 -10.43
CA ASP A 936 -49.39 -11.39 -10.40
C ASP A 936 -49.54 -12.54 -9.37
N GLY A 937 -50.63 -12.54 -8.59
CA GLY A 937 -50.91 -13.55 -7.57
C GLY A 937 -50.27 -13.27 -6.21
N SER A 938 -49.44 -12.24 -6.08
CA SER A 938 -48.97 -11.74 -4.78
C SER A 938 -50.13 -11.08 -4.01
N SER A 939 -49.97 -10.91 -2.71
CA SER A 939 -50.97 -10.22 -1.91
C SER A 939 -50.35 -9.33 -0.85
N GLU A 940 -50.93 -8.16 -0.65
CA GLU A 940 -50.55 -7.22 0.40
C GLU A 940 -51.73 -7.01 1.36
N ARG A 941 -51.44 -6.74 2.63
CA ARG A 941 -52.48 -6.55 3.65
C ARG A 941 -52.47 -5.13 4.17
N THR A 942 -53.64 -4.49 4.19
CA THR A 942 -53.85 -3.15 4.74
C THR A 942 -54.96 -3.17 5.79
N VAL A 943 -54.75 -2.46 6.89
CA VAL A 943 -55.73 -2.39 7.97
C VAL A 943 -56.83 -1.40 7.61
N ILE A 944 -58.08 -1.78 7.84
CA ILE A 944 -59.25 -0.91 7.63
C ILE A 944 -59.47 -0.02 8.85
N ASP A 945 -59.46 -0.61 10.07
CA ASP A 945 -59.47 0.10 11.36
C ASP A 945 -59.14 -0.83 12.55
N VAL A 946 -58.70 -0.27 13.69
CA VAL A 946 -58.42 -0.95 14.97
C VAL A 946 -59.09 -0.18 16.12
N MET A 947 -59.84 -0.85 17.01
CA MET A 947 -60.10 -0.26 18.33
C MET A 947 -58.88 -0.47 19.24
N THR A 948 -58.14 0.61 19.48
CA THR A 948 -56.75 0.68 19.93
C THR A 948 -56.32 -0.11 21.17
N GLY A 949 -55.06 -0.60 21.10
CA GLY A 949 -54.13 -0.67 22.23
C GLY A 949 -52.96 -1.66 22.05
N VAL A 950 -51.77 -1.17 21.66
CA VAL A 950 -50.46 -1.20 22.40
C VAL A 950 -49.49 -0.24 21.67
N SER A 951 -48.55 0.37 22.41
CA SER A 951 -47.73 1.53 22.05
C SER A 951 -46.25 1.31 22.41
N LEU A 952 -45.29 1.91 21.66
CA LEU A 952 -43.83 1.91 21.93
C LEU A 952 -43.26 3.35 21.95
N TYR A 953 -42.31 3.65 22.85
CA TYR A 953 -41.89 5.01 23.27
C TYR A 953 -40.41 5.31 23.01
N LEU A 954 -39.99 6.59 22.93
CA LEU A 954 -38.56 6.99 22.95
C LEU A 954 -38.21 8.03 24.02
N PRO A 955 -36.93 8.14 24.42
CA PRO A 955 -36.49 8.87 25.60
C PRO A 955 -36.28 10.37 25.35
N LEU A 956 -36.45 11.18 26.41
CA LEU A 956 -35.59 12.34 26.67
C LEU A 956 -35.66 12.88 28.12
N LEU A 957 -34.58 13.56 28.49
CA LEU A 957 -34.22 14.20 29.78
C LEU A 957 -33.90 13.25 30.93
N ALA A 958 -32.62 12.88 30.98
CA ALA A 958 -31.95 12.62 32.25
C ALA A 958 -30.52 13.14 32.17
N ARG A 959 -29.79 13.06 33.29
CA ARG A 959 -28.38 13.47 33.36
C ARG A 959 -27.54 13.00 32.19
#